data_AF-A0A814G114-F1
#
_entry.id   AF-A0A814G114-F1
#
_cell.length_a   1.000
_cell.length_b   1.000
_cell.length_c   1.000
_cell.angle_alpha   90.00
_cell.angle_beta   90.00
_cell.angle_gamma   90.00
#
_symmetry.space_group_name_H-M   'P 1'
#
loop_
_entity.id
_entity.type
_entity.pdbx_description
1 polymer ?
#
loop_
_entity_poly.entity_id
_entity_poly.type
_entity_poly.pdbx_seq_one_letter_code
_entity_poly.pdbx_strand_id
1 'polypeptide(L)'
;MKAAVVTAFKKPLEIKQVEIPKPGPNDVLIKNIACGVCHTDLHADHGDWDVKPNLPRIPGHEGIGEIVELGSMVSNHLKKGDIIGVPWLHSTCLHCEYCLTGRETLCKGQSNSGYSCDGCFAEYALMDANFAVKLPEGMDPYTSAPLYCAGVTVYKALKVSQVRPGEWVSIVGVGGLGSVAVRYAVAMGMRVVTVVAPNDKTAVQLSKDCGAEEVFDGPSDQHGKWIQDKVGGVHGSIITVPIVSAFEQAFQSVRRGGRVVAVALPNGKMSVPIVDCVLGGIELVGSIVGTRKDLQEALEIAKLHKIEYEKWIVRNIPADAKLTVKVYDKDEDTVSDDHVGDFEIDNLIDYNPPPNGHEILGPSNHKNGYFHLSIKSMKSSDETKHLPPYTFDGPCRYFRHDSFSVGRLTMLNTDYVYSTWKIQIRRISQFFKPCDRQYWNKHYLAAQTIFGFCPVSTASQSTIKLAHKILYGRTIKNTESGQLTNADQLWKSIFSNPISKKIKPSIYSYVIDDNTWRFSETDAQFFADYASKHALLANCSKYVRYAGEFHPRPKYGWDRSDDEWELVFDNASGTYAPDASLLNNLKELLIFNFPGLDIVTYDHDDPQLKESLEELKNSAEKYLNSTTTIQKLVMNCPTSAK
;
A
#
# COMPACT_ATOMS: atom_id res chain seq x y z
N MET A 1 -2.84 -26.58 11.79
CA MET A 1 -2.96 -25.68 10.63
C MET A 1 -3.00 -26.49 9.35
N LYS A 2 -3.59 -25.92 8.29
CA LYS A 2 -3.44 -26.42 6.93
C LYS A 2 -2.08 -26.01 6.37
N ALA A 3 -1.43 -26.92 5.66
CA ALA A 3 -0.19 -26.69 4.94
C ALA A 3 -0.14 -27.49 3.64
N ALA A 4 0.50 -26.94 2.60
CA ALA A 4 0.85 -27.68 1.39
C ALA A 4 2.22 -28.35 1.61
N VAL A 5 2.24 -29.68 1.55
CA VAL A 5 3.39 -30.50 1.93
C VAL A 5 3.91 -31.27 0.72
N VAL A 6 5.22 -31.18 0.49
CA VAL A 6 5.93 -32.07 -0.44
C VAL A 6 6.34 -33.32 0.33
N THR A 7 5.81 -34.47 -0.09
CA THR A 7 6.08 -35.78 0.55
C THR A 7 7.17 -36.56 -0.15
N ALA A 8 7.32 -36.36 -1.46
CA ALA A 8 8.33 -36.97 -2.31
C ALA A 8 8.61 -36.07 -3.53
N PHE A 9 9.83 -36.11 -4.06
CA PHE A 9 10.18 -35.30 -5.23
C PHE A 9 9.29 -35.61 -6.44
N LYS A 10 8.94 -34.57 -7.21
CA LYS A 10 8.11 -34.64 -8.43
C LYS A 10 6.70 -35.19 -8.19
N LYS A 11 6.24 -35.23 -6.94
CA LYS A 11 4.85 -35.57 -6.60
C LYS A 11 4.06 -34.27 -6.38
N PRO A 12 2.75 -34.26 -6.71
CA PRO A 12 1.90 -33.12 -6.40
C PRO A 12 1.94 -32.78 -4.90
N LEU A 13 1.85 -31.49 -4.56
CA LEU A 13 1.72 -31.06 -3.17
C LEU A 13 0.42 -31.61 -2.56
N GLU A 14 0.51 -32.06 -1.32
CA GLU A 14 -0.64 -32.54 -0.55
C GLU A 14 -1.04 -31.47 0.48
N ILE A 15 -2.32 -31.08 0.50
CA ILE A 15 -2.84 -30.25 1.61
C ILE A 15 -3.05 -31.15 2.83
N LYS A 16 -2.26 -30.92 3.88
CA LYS A 16 -2.33 -31.68 5.14
C LYS A 16 -2.73 -30.81 6.31
N GLN A 17 -3.36 -31.43 7.29
CA GLN A 17 -3.49 -30.86 8.63
C GLN A 17 -2.22 -31.23 9.42
N VAL A 18 -1.45 -30.22 9.82
CA VAL A 18 -0.23 -30.37 10.60
C VAL A 18 -0.33 -29.58 11.91
N GLU A 19 0.52 -29.87 12.89
CA GLU A 19 0.58 -29.09 14.12
C GLU A 19 1.08 -27.66 13.85
N ILE A 20 0.62 -26.69 14.63
CA ILE A 20 1.18 -25.32 14.58
C ILE A 20 2.53 -25.38 15.29
N PRO A 21 3.64 -24.96 14.64
CA PRO A 21 4.95 -25.01 15.26
C PRO A 21 5.02 -24.02 16.44
N LYS A 22 5.77 -24.37 17.47
CA LYS A 22 6.06 -23.48 18.60
C LYS A 22 7.36 -22.73 18.34
N PRO A 23 7.42 -21.40 18.54
CA PRO A 23 8.65 -20.66 18.35
C PRO A 23 9.71 -21.09 19.38
N GLY A 24 10.93 -21.34 18.91
CA GLY A 24 12.09 -21.44 19.79
C GLY A 24 12.45 -20.09 20.42
N PRO A 25 13.50 -20.04 21.27
CA PRO A 25 13.83 -18.82 22.01
C PRO A 25 14.08 -17.58 21.14
N ASN A 26 14.66 -17.75 19.93
CA ASN A 26 14.97 -16.66 19.01
C ASN A 26 13.96 -16.54 17.86
N ASP A 27 12.93 -17.38 17.82
CA ASP A 27 11.99 -17.42 16.70
C ASP A 27 10.79 -16.54 16.98
N VAL A 28 10.10 -16.16 15.91
CA VAL A 28 8.73 -15.66 15.96
C VAL A 28 7.83 -16.61 15.18
N LEU A 29 6.60 -16.77 15.68
CA LEU A 29 5.53 -17.44 14.96
C LEU A 29 4.70 -16.37 14.28
N ILE A 30 4.55 -16.49 12.96
CA ILE A 30 3.68 -15.62 12.18
C ILE A 30 2.44 -16.36 11.70
N LYS A 31 1.33 -15.64 11.63
CA LYS A 31 0.13 -16.04 10.89
C LYS A 31 0.22 -15.48 9.49
N ASN A 32 0.35 -16.34 8.49
CA ASN A 32 0.55 -15.93 7.10
C ASN A 32 -0.70 -15.24 6.54
N ILE A 33 -0.48 -14.08 5.91
CA ILE A 33 -1.47 -13.34 5.12
C ILE A 33 -1.40 -13.79 3.66
N ALA A 34 -0.18 -13.89 3.12
CA ALA A 34 0.08 -14.33 1.76
C ALA A 34 1.45 -15.02 1.68
N CYS A 35 1.64 -15.83 0.63
CA CYS A 35 2.96 -16.30 0.23
C CYS A 35 3.05 -16.28 -1.28
N GLY A 36 4.08 -15.63 -1.82
CA GLY A 36 4.42 -15.72 -3.24
C GLY A 36 4.89 -17.13 -3.61
N VAL A 37 4.81 -17.46 -4.90
CA VAL A 37 5.25 -18.76 -5.44
C VAL A 37 6.44 -18.51 -6.34
N CYS A 38 7.62 -18.95 -5.90
CA CYS A 38 8.86 -18.75 -6.62
C CYS A 38 9.21 -19.98 -7.46
N HIS A 39 9.94 -19.79 -8.57
CA HIS A 39 10.44 -20.92 -9.36
C HIS A 39 11.38 -21.82 -8.54
N THR A 40 12.07 -21.26 -7.54
CA THR A 40 12.84 -22.02 -6.55
C THR A 40 12.01 -23.07 -5.81
N ASP A 41 10.72 -22.80 -5.52
CA ASP A 41 9.86 -23.78 -4.86
C ASP A 41 9.65 -25.03 -5.74
N LEU A 42 9.56 -24.83 -7.06
CA LEU A 42 9.46 -25.90 -8.06
C LEU A 42 10.77 -26.68 -8.21
N HIS A 43 11.91 -26.00 -8.30
CA HIS A 43 13.22 -26.68 -8.34
C HIS A 43 13.47 -27.53 -7.10
N ALA A 44 13.07 -27.02 -5.92
CA ALA A 44 13.15 -27.75 -4.67
C ALA A 44 12.20 -28.97 -4.65
N ASP A 45 10.98 -28.84 -5.20
CA ASP A 45 10.02 -29.94 -5.30
C ASP A 45 10.47 -31.02 -6.31
N HIS A 46 11.18 -30.63 -7.37
CA HIS A 46 11.73 -31.58 -8.34
C HIS A 46 13.07 -32.18 -7.92
N GLY A 47 13.73 -31.58 -6.92
CA GLY A 47 15.07 -31.96 -6.49
C GLY A 47 16.11 -31.72 -7.59
N ASP A 48 16.05 -30.56 -8.26
CA ASP A 48 16.90 -30.29 -9.43
C ASP A 48 18.37 -30.02 -9.08
N TRP A 49 18.68 -29.56 -7.87
CA TRP A 49 20.03 -29.14 -7.45
C TRP A 49 20.77 -30.23 -6.67
N ASP A 50 22.11 -30.22 -6.68
CA ASP A 50 22.94 -31.26 -6.03
C ASP A 50 22.67 -31.37 -4.51
N VAL A 51 22.54 -30.24 -3.83
CA VAL A 51 22.13 -30.18 -2.42
C VAL A 51 20.61 -30.28 -2.38
N LYS A 52 20.05 -31.41 -1.99
CA LYS A 52 18.59 -31.63 -1.94
C LYS A 52 17.95 -31.01 -0.69
N PRO A 53 16.68 -30.56 -0.76
CA PRO A 53 15.94 -30.14 0.44
C PRO A 53 15.51 -31.36 1.27
N ASN A 54 15.15 -31.09 2.53
CA ASN A 54 14.62 -32.11 3.43
C ASN A 54 13.18 -32.50 3.01
N LEU A 55 12.80 -33.77 3.23
CA LEU A 55 11.43 -34.26 3.01
C LEU A 55 10.93 -35.06 4.24
N PRO A 56 9.63 -34.97 4.59
CA PRO A 56 8.63 -34.06 4.02
C PRO A 56 8.93 -32.60 4.36
N ARG A 57 8.46 -31.64 3.56
CA ARG A 57 8.59 -30.20 3.84
C ARG A 57 7.37 -29.40 3.44
N ILE A 58 7.25 -28.22 4.04
CA ILE A 58 6.37 -27.14 3.60
C ILE A 58 7.21 -26.15 2.76
N PRO A 59 6.90 -25.91 1.46
CA PRO A 59 7.59 -24.90 0.64
C PRO A 59 7.25 -23.45 0.98
N GLY A 60 7.80 -22.51 0.21
CA GLY A 60 7.46 -21.08 0.27
C GLY A 60 8.45 -20.25 1.08
N HIS A 61 9.04 -19.25 0.43
CA HIS A 61 10.01 -18.30 1.01
C HIS A 61 9.77 -16.87 0.53
N GLU A 62 8.53 -16.60 0.16
CA GLU A 62 7.97 -15.28 -0.13
C GLU A 62 6.77 -15.04 0.79
N GLY A 63 6.84 -15.57 2.02
CA GLY A 63 5.76 -15.47 3.00
C GLY A 63 5.71 -14.08 3.63
N ILE A 64 4.51 -13.63 4.00
CA ILE A 64 4.30 -12.42 4.76
C ILE A 64 3.12 -12.58 5.71
N GLY A 65 3.27 -12.11 6.94
CA GLY A 65 2.30 -12.37 7.99
C GLY A 65 2.50 -11.53 9.24
N GLU A 66 1.53 -11.66 10.14
CA GLU A 66 1.50 -10.98 11.42
C GLU A 66 2.14 -11.85 12.51
N ILE A 67 3.03 -11.27 13.32
CA ILE A 67 3.60 -11.95 14.48
C ILE A 67 2.51 -12.20 15.54
N VAL A 68 2.26 -13.47 15.85
CA VAL A 68 1.29 -13.90 16.88
C VAL A 68 1.95 -14.39 18.16
N GLU A 69 3.20 -14.85 18.09
CA GLU A 69 3.99 -15.33 19.23
C GLU A 69 5.48 -15.03 19.02
N LEU A 70 6.20 -14.76 20.11
CA LEU A 70 7.64 -14.49 20.11
C LEU A 70 8.33 -15.43 21.09
N GLY A 71 9.51 -15.89 20.72
CA GLY A 71 10.42 -16.60 21.60
C GLY A 71 10.92 -15.74 22.75
N SER A 72 11.37 -16.40 23.83
CA SER A 72 11.80 -15.75 25.07
C SER A 72 13.03 -14.85 24.96
N MET A 73 13.84 -15.02 23.91
CA MET A 73 15.09 -14.28 23.66
C MET A 73 14.97 -13.24 22.54
N VAL A 74 13.77 -13.06 21.96
CA VAL A 74 13.54 -12.04 20.95
C VAL A 74 13.62 -10.66 21.61
N SER A 75 14.53 -9.81 21.12
CA SER A 75 14.66 -8.43 21.60
C SER A 75 13.45 -7.55 21.21
N ASN A 76 13.40 -6.36 21.79
CA ASN A 76 12.29 -5.40 21.63
C ASN A 76 12.18 -4.76 20.23
N HIS A 77 13.00 -5.17 19.26
CA HIS A 77 12.91 -4.70 17.87
C HIS A 77 11.68 -5.28 17.15
N LEU A 78 11.14 -6.41 17.61
CA LEU A 78 9.88 -7.00 17.14
C LEU A 78 8.84 -7.05 18.26
N LYS A 79 7.56 -7.02 17.90
CA LYS A 79 6.43 -7.23 18.82
C LYS A 79 5.28 -7.96 18.13
N LYS A 80 4.36 -8.50 18.92
CA LYS A 80 3.10 -9.05 18.39
C LYS A 80 2.36 -7.97 17.58
N GLY A 81 1.76 -8.37 16.48
CA GLY A 81 1.06 -7.48 15.55
C GLY A 81 1.97 -6.82 14.50
N ASP A 82 3.30 -6.93 14.60
CA ASP A 82 4.17 -6.48 13.51
C ASP A 82 3.98 -7.38 12.28
N ILE A 83 3.97 -6.77 11.08
CA ILE A 83 3.96 -7.50 9.81
C ILE A 83 5.40 -7.70 9.34
N ILE A 84 5.80 -8.95 9.17
CA ILE A 84 7.12 -9.34 8.68
C ILE A 84 6.99 -10.33 7.52
N GLY A 85 8.03 -10.46 6.72
CA GLY A 85 8.13 -11.55 5.76
C GLY A 85 9.11 -12.64 6.16
N VAL A 86 9.03 -13.75 5.44
CA VAL A 86 9.85 -14.96 5.58
C VAL A 86 10.62 -15.16 4.29
N PRO A 87 11.79 -14.49 4.15
CA PRO A 87 12.61 -14.57 2.96
C PRO A 87 13.33 -15.92 2.86
N TRP A 88 14.02 -16.13 1.74
CA TRP A 88 14.92 -17.27 1.53
C TRP A 88 16.01 -17.39 2.61
N LEU A 89 16.63 -16.29 3.03
CA LEU A 89 17.66 -16.30 4.06
C LEU A 89 17.01 -16.36 5.44
N HIS A 90 16.78 -17.58 5.94
CA HIS A 90 16.09 -17.81 7.22
C HIS A 90 16.96 -17.47 8.41
N SER A 91 18.21 -17.94 8.41
CA SER A 91 19.19 -17.68 9.46
C SER A 91 20.62 -17.92 8.94
N THR A 92 21.61 -17.43 9.69
CA THR A 92 23.04 -17.69 9.41
C THR A 92 23.80 -17.93 10.71
N CYS A 93 25.08 -18.33 10.62
CA CYS A 93 25.92 -18.54 11.81
C CYS A 93 26.30 -17.25 12.55
N LEU A 94 26.10 -16.07 11.94
CA LEU A 94 26.43 -14.75 12.49
C LEU A 94 27.91 -14.44 12.80
N HIS A 95 28.82 -15.42 12.76
CA HIS A 95 30.22 -15.24 13.19
C HIS A 95 31.27 -15.58 12.13
N CYS A 96 30.90 -16.14 10.97
CA CYS A 96 31.87 -16.40 9.90
C CYS A 96 32.29 -15.12 9.19
N GLU A 97 33.37 -15.17 8.40
CA GLU A 97 33.86 -14.02 7.64
C GLU A 97 32.78 -13.37 6.77
N TYR A 98 31.88 -14.15 6.18
CA TYR A 98 30.83 -13.64 5.31
C TYR A 98 29.79 -12.87 6.12
N CYS A 99 29.35 -13.42 7.25
CA CYS A 99 28.43 -12.72 8.17
C CYS A 99 29.06 -11.41 8.68
N LEU A 100 30.31 -11.46 9.15
CA LEU A 100 30.99 -10.31 9.74
C LEU A 100 31.38 -9.23 8.74
N THR A 101 31.51 -9.57 7.45
CA THR A 101 31.78 -8.61 6.35
C THR A 101 30.52 -8.15 5.60
N GLY A 102 29.32 -8.41 6.14
CA GLY A 102 28.07 -7.98 5.52
C GLY A 102 27.71 -8.73 4.23
N ARG A 103 28.23 -9.95 4.07
CA ARG A 103 27.97 -10.88 2.95
C ARG A 103 27.28 -12.14 3.44
N GLU A 104 26.38 -12.01 4.42
CA GLU A 104 25.74 -13.12 5.12
C GLU A 104 25.01 -14.13 4.22
N THR A 105 24.60 -13.74 3.00
CA THR A 105 24.04 -14.64 1.99
C THR A 105 25.00 -15.73 1.52
N LEU A 106 26.31 -15.56 1.76
CA LEU A 106 27.36 -16.55 1.45
C LEU A 106 27.72 -17.44 2.65
N CYS A 107 27.01 -17.30 3.77
CA CYS A 107 27.23 -18.13 4.95
C CYS A 107 26.99 -19.62 4.63
N LYS A 108 27.99 -20.46 4.90
CA LYS A 108 27.88 -21.92 4.71
C LYS A 108 26.97 -22.61 5.75
N GLY A 109 26.77 -21.98 6.90
CA GLY A 109 25.85 -22.44 7.95
C GLY A 109 24.49 -21.73 7.89
N GLN A 110 24.05 -21.29 6.71
CA GLN A 110 22.73 -20.67 6.57
C GLN A 110 21.63 -21.73 6.56
N SER A 111 20.44 -21.36 7.06
CA SER A 111 19.21 -22.08 6.81
C SER A 111 18.36 -21.33 5.79
N ASN A 112 17.57 -22.05 5.01
CA ASN A 112 16.77 -21.50 3.93
C ASN A 112 15.30 -21.91 4.07
N SER A 113 14.43 -20.89 4.18
CA SER A 113 13.00 -21.06 4.39
C SER A 113 12.38 -21.83 3.23
N GLY A 114 11.50 -22.76 3.53
CA GLY A 114 10.90 -23.62 2.53
C GLY A 114 11.91 -24.51 1.80
N TYR A 115 13.12 -24.74 2.33
CA TYR A 115 14.12 -25.59 1.69
C TYR A 115 14.81 -26.51 2.70
N SER A 116 15.64 -25.96 3.58
CA SER A 116 16.28 -26.71 4.67
C SER A 116 15.47 -26.66 5.96
N CYS A 117 14.61 -25.65 6.12
CA CYS A 117 13.52 -25.59 7.10
C CYS A 117 12.17 -25.37 6.41
N ASP A 118 11.08 -25.60 7.14
CA ASP A 118 9.72 -25.37 6.62
C ASP A 118 9.47 -23.89 6.28
N GLY A 119 8.64 -23.68 5.27
CA GLY A 119 8.32 -22.38 4.69
C GLY A 119 6.88 -21.92 4.97
N CYS A 120 6.36 -21.10 4.06
CA CYS A 120 5.12 -20.35 4.25
C CYS A 120 3.93 -20.83 3.42
N PHE A 121 4.00 -21.97 2.75
CA PHE A 121 2.82 -22.62 2.15
C PHE A 121 1.94 -23.28 3.25
N ALA A 122 1.64 -22.52 4.30
CA ALA A 122 0.90 -22.92 5.49
C ALA A 122 0.21 -21.71 6.13
N GLU A 123 -0.77 -21.94 7.02
CA GLU A 123 -1.44 -20.84 7.74
C GLU A 123 -0.52 -20.13 8.75
N TYR A 124 0.52 -20.81 9.25
CA TYR A 124 1.54 -20.25 10.13
C TYR A 124 2.94 -20.68 9.69
N ALA A 125 3.95 -19.87 10.01
CA ALA A 125 5.36 -20.18 9.75
C ALA A 125 6.25 -19.64 10.88
N LEU A 126 7.42 -20.26 11.05
CA LEU A 126 8.47 -19.75 11.93
C LEU A 126 9.43 -18.86 11.15
N MET A 127 10.02 -17.88 11.83
CA MET A 127 11.11 -17.06 11.32
C MET A 127 12.08 -16.71 12.45
N ASP A 128 13.38 -16.82 12.20
CA ASP A 128 14.39 -16.29 13.14
C ASP A 128 14.23 -14.78 13.27
N ALA A 129 14.02 -14.29 14.49
CA ALA A 129 13.75 -12.88 14.77
C ALA A 129 14.89 -11.94 14.36
N ASN A 130 16.12 -12.45 14.27
CA ASN A 130 17.27 -11.66 13.82
C ASN A 130 17.29 -11.47 12.30
N PHE A 131 16.55 -12.30 11.55
CA PHE A 131 16.46 -12.27 10.10
C PHE A 131 15.10 -11.81 9.58
N ALA A 132 14.11 -11.72 10.45
CA ALA A 132 12.84 -11.07 10.18
C ALA A 132 13.04 -9.58 9.80
N VAL A 133 12.60 -9.22 8.59
CA VAL A 133 12.51 -7.82 8.15
C VAL A 133 11.04 -7.42 8.15
N LYS A 134 10.74 -6.25 8.73
CA LYS A 134 9.39 -5.69 8.78
C LYS A 134 8.96 -5.19 7.41
N LEU A 135 7.68 -5.35 7.10
CA LEU A 135 7.06 -4.63 6.01
C LEU A 135 6.98 -3.14 6.39
N PRO A 136 7.48 -2.21 5.56
CA PRO A 136 7.27 -0.79 5.78
C PRO A 136 5.80 -0.42 5.92
N GLU A 137 5.50 0.50 6.83
CA GLU A 137 4.12 0.93 7.10
C GLU A 137 3.45 1.47 5.83
N GLY A 138 2.18 1.10 5.61
CA GLY A 138 1.36 1.56 4.49
C GLY A 138 1.47 0.72 3.21
N MET A 139 2.41 -0.24 3.14
CA MET A 139 2.48 -1.19 2.04
C MET A 139 1.43 -2.29 2.19
N ASP A 140 0.83 -2.74 1.08
CA ASP A 140 -0.07 -3.89 1.09
C ASP A 140 0.72 -5.20 1.27
N PRO A 141 0.45 -6.00 2.31
CA PRO A 141 1.16 -7.25 2.52
C PRO A 141 1.02 -8.21 1.33
N TYR A 142 -0.17 -8.31 0.72
CA TYR A 142 -0.42 -9.30 -0.33
C TYR A 142 0.47 -9.07 -1.56
N THR A 143 0.55 -7.82 -2.02
CA THR A 143 1.38 -7.45 -3.18
C THR A 143 2.86 -7.28 -2.84
N SER A 144 3.20 -7.13 -1.56
CA SER A 144 4.59 -7.06 -1.09
C SER A 144 5.26 -8.42 -0.92
N ALA A 145 4.50 -9.52 -0.85
CA ALA A 145 5.03 -10.86 -0.62
C ALA A 145 6.17 -11.25 -1.59
N PRO A 146 6.09 -11.01 -2.91
CA PRO A 146 7.17 -11.31 -3.85
C PRO A 146 8.46 -10.49 -3.62
N LEU A 147 8.38 -9.35 -2.91
CA LEU A 147 9.57 -8.52 -2.64
C LEU A 147 10.56 -9.20 -1.68
N TYR A 148 10.08 -10.16 -0.87
CA TYR A 148 10.89 -10.92 0.08
C TYR A 148 11.79 -11.99 -0.57
N CYS A 149 11.62 -12.27 -1.85
CA CYS A 149 12.60 -13.05 -2.64
C CYS A 149 12.88 -12.39 -3.98
N ALA A 150 11.92 -12.37 -4.91
CA ALA A 150 12.10 -11.80 -6.23
C ALA A 150 12.61 -10.35 -6.17
N GLY A 151 12.00 -9.51 -5.34
CA GLY A 151 12.37 -8.09 -5.20
C GLY A 151 13.79 -7.88 -4.67
N VAL A 152 14.12 -8.42 -3.49
CA VAL A 152 15.47 -8.30 -2.92
C VAL A 152 16.55 -8.89 -3.83
N THR A 153 16.26 -10.00 -4.51
CA THR A 153 17.20 -10.67 -5.40
C THR A 153 17.61 -9.75 -6.56
N VAL A 154 16.64 -9.17 -7.25
CA VAL A 154 16.94 -8.32 -8.41
C VAL A 154 17.42 -6.93 -7.99
N TYR A 155 16.96 -6.40 -6.85
CA TYR A 155 17.53 -5.20 -6.26
C TYR A 155 19.03 -5.37 -5.98
N LYS A 156 19.43 -6.48 -5.33
CA LYS A 156 20.83 -6.79 -5.11
C LYS A 156 21.59 -6.98 -6.42
N ALA A 157 21.02 -7.68 -7.39
CA ALA A 157 21.64 -7.90 -8.69
C ALA A 157 21.92 -6.58 -9.42
N LEU A 158 21.01 -5.61 -9.36
CA LEU A 158 21.19 -4.26 -9.90
C LEU A 158 22.29 -3.48 -9.16
N LYS A 159 22.47 -3.66 -7.85
CA LYS A 159 23.63 -3.09 -7.15
C LYS A 159 24.95 -3.75 -7.56
N VAL A 160 24.94 -5.08 -7.74
CA VAL A 160 26.11 -5.86 -8.15
C VAL A 160 26.56 -5.51 -9.57
N SER A 161 25.64 -5.15 -10.46
CA SER A 161 25.95 -4.72 -11.83
C SER A 161 26.73 -3.40 -11.89
N GLN A 162 26.69 -2.58 -10.83
CA GLN A 162 27.30 -1.25 -10.76
C GLN A 162 26.86 -0.26 -11.86
N VAL A 163 25.73 -0.54 -12.51
CA VAL A 163 25.12 0.39 -13.47
C VAL A 163 24.69 1.65 -12.74
N ARG A 164 25.01 2.81 -13.31
CA ARG A 164 24.74 4.13 -12.73
C ARG A 164 23.46 4.74 -13.33
N PRO A 165 22.87 5.76 -12.67
CA PRO A 165 21.80 6.53 -13.27
C PRO A 165 22.18 7.05 -14.67
N GLY A 166 21.28 6.93 -15.63
CA GLY A 166 21.49 7.29 -17.05
C GLY A 166 22.17 6.20 -17.90
N GLU A 167 22.77 5.19 -17.28
CA GLU A 167 23.40 4.07 -17.99
C GLU A 167 22.40 2.97 -18.34
N TRP A 168 22.70 2.22 -19.40
CA TRP A 168 21.89 1.10 -19.88
C TRP A 168 22.11 -0.18 -19.07
N VAL A 169 21.02 -0.82 -18.66
CA VAL A 169 20.96 -2.20 -18.15
C VAL A 169 20.03 -3.04 -19.00
N SER A 170 20.41 -4.30 -19.28
CA SER A 170 19.48 -5.28 -19.86
C SER A 170 18.92 -6.22 -18.81
N ILE A 171 17.62 -6.47 -18.86
CA ILE A 171 16.93 -7.48 -18.04
C ILE A 171 16.51 -8.63 -18.95
N VAL A 172 17.15 -9.78 -18.79
CA VAL A 172 16.91 -10.96 -19.62
C VAL A 172 15.89 -11.86 -18.94
N GLY A 173 14.69 -11.92 -19.54
CA GLY A 173 13.48 -12.50 -18.97
C GLY A 173 12.63 -11.48 -18.21
N VAL A 174 11.33 -11.40 -18.52
CA VAL A 174 10.37 -10.52 -17.83
C VAL A 174 9.21 -11.35 -17.30
N GLY A 175 9.46 -12.02 -16.17
CA GLY A 175 8.47 -12.75 -15.37
C GLY A 175 8.40 -12.20 -13.94
N GLY A 176 8.34 -13.08 -12.93
CA GLY A 176 8.30 -12.68 -11.52
C GLY A 176 9.49 -11.79 -11.11
N LEU A 177 10.72 -12.27 -11.29
CA LEU A 177 11.93 -11.48 -11.01
C LEU A 177 12.09 -10.31 -11.99
N GLY A 178 12.03 -10.60 -13.29
CA GLY A 178 12.34 -9.62 -14.33
C GLY A 178 11.43 -8.38 -14.31
N SER A 179 10.13 -8.54 -14.09
CA SER A 179 9.20 -7.40 -14.05
C SER A 179 9.46 -6.48 -12.84
N VAL A 180 9.89 -7.03 -11.70
CA VAL A 180 10.31 -6.25 -10.54
C VAL A 180 11.69 -5.62 -10.79
N ALA A 181 12.59 -6.31 -11.49
CA ALA A 181 13.91 -5.80 -11.86
C ALA A 181 13.83 -4.56 -12.74
N VAL A 182 12.94 -4.55 -13.75
CA VAL A 182 12.71 -3.39 -14.60
C VAL A 182 12.27 -2.19 -13.75
N ARG A 183 11.31 -2.38 -12.84
CA ARG A 183 10.82 -1.30 -11.96
C ARG A 183 11.89 -0.76 -11.02
N TYR A 184 12.70 -1.63 -10.41
CA TYR A 184 13.83 -1.18 -9.60
C TYR A 184 14.89 -0.46 -10.43
N ALA A 185 15.22 -0.94 -11.62
CA ALA A 185 16.19 -0.29 -12.49
C ALA A 185 15.74 1.14 -12.87
N VAL A 186 14.46 1.30 -13.23
CA VAL A 186 13.85 2.62 -13.49
C VAL A 186 13.87 3.49 -12.24
N ALA A 187 13.48 2.96 -11.08
CA ALA A 187 13.52 3.69 -9.81
C ALA A 187 14.95 4.12 -9.41
N MET A 188 15.96 3.33 -9.79
CA MET A 188 17.39 3.63 -9.61
C MET A 188 17.94 4.57 -10.71
N GLY A 189 17.10 5.08 -11.61
CA GLY A 189 17.45 6.02 -12.66
C GLY A 189 18.20 5.40 -13.85
N MET A 190 18.20 4.07 -14.00
CA MET A 190 18.84 3.37 -15.11
C MET A 190 17.94 3.35 -16.35
N ARG A 191 18.56 3.25 -17.53
CA ARG A 191 17.85 3.03 -18.80
C ARG A 191 17.72 1.53 -19.06
N VAL A 192 16.53 1.07 -19.41
CA VAL A 192 16.24 -0.38 -19.39
C VAL A 192 15.94 -0.94 -20.77
N VAL A 193 16.69 -1.97 -21.16
CA VAL A 193 16.36 -2.87 -22.27
C VAL A 193 15.86 -4.20 -21.70
N THR A 194 14.78 -4.75 -22.23
CA THR A 194 14.30 -6.09 -21.85
C THR A 194 14.44 -7.09 -22.97
N VAL A 195 14.77 -8.32 -22.64
CA VAL A 195 14.78 -9.47 -23.56
C VAL A 195 13.71 -10.44 -23.10
N VAL A 196 12.77 -10.78 -23.98
CA VAL A 196 11.66 -11.71 -23.69
C VAL A 196 11.67 -12.88 -24.66
N ALA A 197 10.82 -13.88 -24.41
CA ALA A 197 10.70 -15.02 -25.29
C ALA A 197 10.19 -14.60 -26.68
N PRO A 198 10.60 -15.29 -27.77
CA PRO A 198 10.18 -14.93 -29.11
C PRO A 198 8.66 -14.90 -29.26
N ASN A 199 8.12 -13.80 -29.80
CA ASN A 199 6.68 -13.57 -29.99
C ASN A 199 5.83 -13.58 -28.69
N ASP A 200 6.43 -13.43 -27.50
CA ASP A 200 5.70 -13.33 -26.24
C ASP A 200 5.12 -11.92 -26.06
N LYS A 201 3.97 -11.69 -26.69
CA LYS A 201 3.27 -10.39 -26.64
C LYS A 201 2.94 -9.95 -25.22
N THR A 202 2.68 -10.90 -24.31
CA THR A 202 2.37 -10.59 -22.91
C THR A 202 3.62 -10.10 -22.17
N ALA A 203 4.76 -10.76 -22.36
CA ALA A 203 6.02 -10.30 -21.76
C ALA A 203 6.52 -8.99 -22.39
N VAL A 204 6.35 -8.79 -23.70
CA VAL A 204 6.62 -7.49 -24.35
C VAL A 204 5.81 -6.39 -23.70
N GLN A 205 4.52 -6.66 -23.48
CA GLN A 205 3.63 -5.70 -22.86
C GLN A 205 4.07 -5.36 -21.44
N LEU A 206 4.23 -6.40 -20.62
CA LEU A 206 4.66 -6.25 -19.25
C LEU A 206 5.98 -5.47 -19.14
N SER A 207 6.92 -5.70 -20.07
CA SER A 207 8.19 -4.96 -20.10
C SER A 207 7.98 -3.45 -20.23
N LYS A 208 7.12 -3.02 -21.17
CA LYS A 208 6.78 -1.61 -21.38
C LYS A 208 6.05 -1.04 -20.17
N ASP A 209 5.09 -1.77 -19.61
CA ASP A 209 4.32 -1.38 -18.43
C ASP A 209 5.22 -1.16 -17.20
N CYS A 210 6.32 -1.91 -17.12
CA CYS A 210 7.31 -1.77 -16.06
C CYS A 210 8.26 -0.58 -16.26
N GLY A 211 8.28 0.02 -17.46
CA GLY A 211 9.13 1.16 -17.81
C GLY A 211 10.36 0.81 -18.66
N ALA A 212 10.38 -0.34 -19.35
CA ALA A 212 11.44 -0.63 -20.33
C ALA A 212 11.38 0.33 -21.52
N GLU A 213 12.52 0.90 -21.90
CA GLU A 213 12.62 1.79 -23.07
C GLU A 213 12.69 1.00 -24.38
N GLU A 214 13.31 -0.18 -24.34
CA GLU A 214 13.51 -1.03 -25.51
C GLU A 214 13.22 -2.49 -25.17
N VAL A 215 12.58 -3.21 -26.09
CA VAL A 215 12.17 -4.60 -25.89
C VAL A 215 12.62 -5.44 -27.09
N PHE A 216 13.33 -6.54 -26.81
CA PHE A 216 13.67 -7.55 -27.79
C PHE A 216 12.83 -8.82 -27.59
N ASP A 217 12.10 -9.21 -28.62
CA ASP A 217 11.26 -10.41 -28.71
C ASP A 217 11.60 -11.26 -29.96
N GLY A 218 12.83 -11.10 -30.47
CA GLY A 218 13.36 -11.86 -31.60
C GLY A 218 13.97 -13.21 -31.20
N PRO A 219 14.70 -13.88 -32.11
CA PRO A 219 15.35 -15.16 -31.85
C PRO A 219 16.29 -15.12 -30.63
N SER A 220 16.24 -16.16 -29.80
CA SER A 220 16.96 -16.20 -28.51
C SER A 220 18.47 -16.02 -28.63
N ASP A 221 19.05 -16.40 -29.76
CA ASP A 221 20.47 -16.36 -30.11
C ASP A 221 20.91 -15.03 -30.77
N GLN A 222 20.06 -14.01 -30.79
CA GLN A 222 20.34 -12.74 -31.48
C GLN A 222 20.27 -11.50 -30.59
N HIS A 223 19.82 -11.62 -29.34
CA HIS A 223 19.63 -10.44 -28.49
C HIS A 223 20.95 -9.74 -28.14
N GLY A 224 22.06 -10.47 -28.04
CA GLY A 224 23.38 -9.88 -27.78
C GLY A 224 23.76 -8.87 -28.87
N LYS A 225 23.75 -9.33 -30.12
CA LYS A 225 24.01 -8.47 -31.28
C LYS A 225 22.99 -7.34 -31.41
N TRP A 226 21.70 -7.62 -31.22
CA TRP A 226 20.67 -6.60 -31.32
C TRP A 226 20.87 -5.48 -30.30
N ILE A 227 21.19 -5.80 -29.05
CA ILE A 227 21.48 -4.82 -27.99
C ILE A 227 22.71 -3.97 -28.37
N GLN A 228 23.76 -4.59 -28.92
CA GLN A 228 24.93 -3.85 -29.39
C GLN A 228 24.56 -2.84 -30.47
N ASP A 229 23.81 -3.27 -31.50
CA ASP A 229 23.41 -2.40 -32.61
C ASP A 229 22.44 -1.30 -32.16
N LYS A 230 21.56 -1.60 -31.21
CA LYS A 230 20.46 -0.72 -30.78
C LYS A 230 20.89 0.36 -29.79
N VAL A 231 21.73 0.01 -28.81
CA VAL A 231 22.12 0.94 -27.72
C VAL A 231 23.64 1.05 -27.51
N GLY A 232 24.45 0.42 -28.37
CA GLY A 232 25.91 0.39 -28.24
C GLY A 232 26.38 -0.52 -27.10
N GLY A 233 25.59 -1.54 -26.75
CA GLY A 233 25.84 -2.44 -25.63
C GLY A 233 25.44 -1.85 -24.27
N VAL A 234 25.06 -2.71 -23.33
CA VAL A 234 24.64 -2.32 -21.98
C VAL A 234 25.80 -2.33 -20.96
N HIS A 235 25.73 -1.49 -19.94
CA HIS A 235 26.73 -1.44 -18.86
C HIS A 235 26.58 -2.63 -17.91
N GLY A 236 25.35 -3.14 -17.75
CA GLY A 236 25.05 -4.36 -17.01
C GLY A 236 23.98 -5.20 -17.68
N SER A 237 24.06 -6.53 -17.57
CA SER A 237 23.03 -7.46 -18.01
C SER A 237 22.63 -8.38 -16.86
N ILE A 238 21.36 -8.33 -16.44
CA ILE A 238 20.80 -9.15 -15.36
C ILE A 238 20.01 -10.31 -15.96
N ILE A 239 20.41 -11.54 -15.63
CA ILE A 239 19.82 -12.75 -16.26
C ILE A 239 18.88 -13.45 -15.28
N THR A 240 17.58 -13.40 -15.58
CA THR A 240 16.51 -13.95 -14.72
C THR A 240 15.85 -15.22 -15.29
N VAL A 241 16.35 -15.73 -16.42
CA VAL A 241 15.88 -16.98 -17.06
C VAL A 241 16.93 -18.09 -16.96
N PRO A 242 16.54 -19.33 -16.60
CA PRO A 242 17.47 -20.44 -16.45
C PRO A 242 17.77 -21.12 -17.80
N ILE A 243 18.21 -20.36 -18.80
CA ILE A 243 18.54 -20.86 -20.15
C ILE A 243 19.98 -20.50 -20.48
N VAL A 244 20.85 -21.49 -20.72
CA VAL A 244 22.30 -21.29 -20.95
C VAL A 244 22.59 -20.29 -22.07
N SER A 245 21.90 -20.37 -23.21
CA SER A 245 22.10 -19.44 -24.32
C SER A 245 21.79 -17.98 -23.95
N ALA A 246 20.91 -17.74 -22.98
CA ALA A 246 20.63 -16.40 -22.48
C ALA A 246 21.84 -15.80 -21.74
N PHE A 247 22.63 -16.61 -21.05
CA PHE A 247 23.87 -16.17 -20.40
C PHE A 247 24.95 -15.82 -21.43
N GLU A 248 25.10 -16.64 -22.47
CA GLU A 248 26.08 -16.42 -23.54
C GLU A 248 25.75 -15.17 -24.36
N GLN A 249 24.48 -14.94 -24.65
CA GLN A 249 24.01 -13.74 -25.35
C GLN A 249 24.04 -12.48 -24.47
N ALA A 250 23.77 -12.60 -23.17
CA ALA A 250 23.98 -11.51 -22.21
C ALA A 250 25.45 -11.07 -22.20
N PHE A 251 26.40 -12.01 -22.26
CA PHE A 251 27.83 -11.71 -22.42
C PHE A 251 28.13 -10.95 -23.71
N GLN A 252 27.46 -11.30 -24.82
CA GLN A 252 27.62 -10.57 -26.08
C GLN A 252 26.93 -9.19 -26.07
N SER A 253 25.96 -8.96 -25.18
CA SER A 253 25.18 -7.72 -25.10
C SER A 253 25.91 -6.58 -24.38
N VAL A 254 26.93 -6.90 -23.57
CA VAL A 254 27.56 -5.90 -22.71
C VAL A 254 28.64 -5.08 -23.41
N ARG A 255 28.76 -3.86 -22.89
CA ARG A 255 29.91 -2.98 -22.84
C ARG A 255 31.31 -3.56 -22.89
N ARG A 256 32.30 -2.85 -23.45
CA ARG A 256 33.61 -2.80 -22.77
C ARG A 256 33.44 -2.25 -21.36
N GLY A 257 34.05 -2.90 -20.37
CA GLY A 257 33.89 -2.60 -18.95
C GLY A 257 32.54 -2.98 -18.36
N GLY A 258 31.70 -3.71 -19.12
CA GLY A 258 30.36 -4.08 -18.68
C GLY A 258 30.32 -5.33 -17.80
N ARG A 259 29.20 -5.53 -17.10
CA ARG A 259 28.98 -6.66 -16.21
C ARG A 259 27.84 -7.57 -16.63
N VAL A 260 28.06 -8.87 -16.55
CA VAL A 260 27.03 -9.89 -16.66
C VAL A 260 26.73 -10.41 -15.27
N VAL A 261 25.48 -10.28 -14.82
CA VAL A 261 25.03 -10.70 -13.49
C VAL A 261 24.11 -11.91 -13.61
N ALA A 262 24.64 -13.06 -13.21
CA ALA A 262 23.92 -14.32 -13.13
C ALA A 262 23.03 -14.36 -11.87
N VAL A 263 21.71 -14.43 -12.08
CA VAL A 263 20.71 -14.56 -11.01
C VAL A 263 19.97 -15.90 -11.11
N ALA A 264 19.56 -16.28 -12.33
CA ALA A 264 18.93 -17.57 -12.57
C ALA A 264 19.92 -18.74 -12.43
N LEU A 265 19.37 -19.93 -12.15
CA LEU A 265 20.13 -21.15 -11.86
C LEU A 265 19.84 -22.23 -12.92
N PRO A 266 20.42 -22.16 -14.13
CA PRO A 266 20.26 -23.19 -15.15
C PRO A 266 21.04 -24.47 -14.81
N ASN A 267 20.59 -25.61 -15.34
CA ASN A 267 21.43 -26.79 -15.45
C ASN A 267 22.40 -26.60 -16.63
N GLY A 268 23.71 -26.75 -16.40
CA GLY A 268 24.72 -26.74 -17.46
C GLY A 268 25.89 -25.77 -17.22
N LYS A 269 26.61 -25.44 -18.29
CA LYS A 269 27.76 -24.52 -18.30
C LYS A 269 27.63 -23.59 -19.50
N MET A 270 28.05 -22.33 -19.33
CA MET A 270 28.17 -21.37 -20.43
C MET A 270 29.59 -21.32 -20.99
N SER A 271 29.72 -21.01 -22.27
CA SER A 271 31.02 -20.70 -22.88
C SER A 271 31.35 -19.22 -22.71
N VAL A 272 32.59 -18.91 -22.30
CA VAL A 272 33.09 -17.53 -22.21
C VAL A 272 34.27 -17.36 -23.18
N PRO A 273 34.15 -16.52 -24.21
CA PRO A 273 35.26 -16.24 -25.12
C PRO A 273 36.33 -15.42 -24.40
N ILE A 274 37.43 -16.07 -24.02
CA ILE A 274 38.47 -15.51 -23.15
C ILE A 274 39.09 -14.23 -23.73
N VAL A 275 39.37 -14.21 -25.03
CA VAL A 275 39.98 -13.03 -25.69
C VAL A 275 39.05 -11.83 -25.61
N ASP A 276 37.76 -12.01 -25.91
CA ASP A 276 36.77 -10.93 -25.85
C ASP A 276 36.54 -10.47 -24.41
N CYS A 277 36.56 -11.41 -23.44
CA CYS A 277 36.45 -11.09 -22.02
C CYS A 277 37.61 -10.21 -21.55
N VAL A 278 38.85 -10.58 -21.89
CA VAL A 278 40.06 -9.85 -21.51
C VAL A 278 40.14 -8.49 -22.22
N LEU A 279 39.95 -8.45 -23.54
CA LEU A 279 40.03 -7.20 -24.29
C LEU A 279 38.84 -6.27 -24.03
N GLY A 280 37.69 -6.84 -23.66
CA GLY A 280 36.50 -6.11 -23.26
C GLY A 280 36.54 -5.65 -21.81
N GLY A 281 37.39 -6.23 -20.95
CA GLY A 281 37.34 -5.99 -19.51
C GLY A 281 35.97 -6.35 -18.92
N ILE A 282 35.35 -7.44 -19.40
CA ILE A 282 34.00 -7.86 -19.02
C ILE A 282 34.07 -8.65 -17.71
N GLU A 283 33.17 -8.37 -16.77
CA GLU A 283 33.06 -9.11 -15.52
C GLU A 283 31.81 -10.00 -15.53
N LEU A 284 31.97 -11.30 -15.27
CA LEU A 284 30.89 -12.23 -15.02
C LEU A 284 30.78 -12.48 -13.51
N VAL A 285 29.65 -12.11 -12.91
CA VAL A 285 29.43 -12.16 -11.46
C VAL A 285 28.11 -12.86 -11.13
N GLY A 286 28.09 -13.60 -10.03
CA GLY A 286 26.86 -14.17 -9.47
C GLY A 286 26.23 -13.26 -8.43
N SER A 287 24.89 -13.26 -8.33
CA SER A 287 24.16 -12.60 -7.25
C SER A 287 23.10 -13.54 -6.69
N ILE A 288 23.13 -13.76 -5.37
CA ILE A 288 22.20 -14.65 -4.66
C ILE A 288 21.43 -13.86 -3.60
N VAL A 289 20.11 -13.78 -3.77
CA VAL A 289 19.16 -13.05 -2.92
C VAL A 289 19.69 -11.69 -2.47
N GLY A 290 19.50 -11.32 -1.20
CA GLY A 290 20.19 -10.21 -0.56
C GLY A 290 20.29 -10.41 0.95
N THR A 291 21.13 -9.61 1.59
CA THR A 291 21.22 -9.53 3.06
C THR A 291 19.95 -8.93 3.65
N ARG A 292 19.79 -8.99 4.97
CA ARG A 292 18.72 -8.28 5.70
C ARG A 292 18.69 -6.78 5.36
N LYS A 293 19.87 -6.18 5.17
CA LYS A 293 19.98 -4.77 4.77
C LYS A 293 19.54 -4.55 3.33
N ASP A 294 19.92 -5.43 2.41
CA ASP A 294 19.47 -5.36 1.02
C ASP A 294 17.94 -5.51 0.92
N LEU A 295 17.34 -6.39 1.73
CA LEU A 295 15.89 -6.58 1.79
C LEU A 295 15.19 -5.33 2.32
N GLN A 296 15.69 -4.73 3.41
CA GLN A 296 15.15 -3.48 3.94
C GLN A 296 15.19 -2.37 2.87
N GLU A 297 16.32 -2.19 2.20
CA GLU A 297 16.47 -1.17 1.15
C GLU A 297 15.53 -1.44 -0.05
N ALA A 298 15.38 -2.70 -0.46
CA ALA A 298 14.47 -3.08 -1.54
C ALA A 298 13.02 -2.71 -1.21
N LEU A 299 12.57 -2.97 0.03
CA LEU A 299 11.22 -2.62 0.48
C LEU A 299 11.01 -1.11 0.54
N GLU A 300 11.98 -0.34 1.04
CA GLU A 300 11.88 1.13 1.11
C GLU A 300 11.81 1.77 -0.29
N ILE A 301 12.61 1.29 -1.26
CA ILE A 301 12.51 1.77 -2.65
C ILE A 301 11.17 1.38 -3.27
N ALA A 302 10.68 0.17 -3.01
CA ALA A 302 9.37 -0.26 -3.50
C ALA A 302 8.25 0.64 -2.96
N LYS A 303 8.29 0.98 -1.67
CA LYS A 303 7.36 1.93 -1.04
C LYS A 303 7.45 3.32 -1.69
N LEU A 304 8.66 3.87 -1.80
CA LEU A 304 8.88 5.23 -2.33
C LEU A 304 8.37 5.38 -3.76
N HIS A 305 8.60 4.37 -4.60
CA HIS A 305 8.22 4.38 -6.01
C HIS A 305 6.89 3.67 -6.29
N LYS A 306 6.13 3.31 -5.23
CA LYS A 306 4.84 2.61 -5.30
C LYS A 306 4.87 1.41 -6.25
N ILE A 307 5.88 0.56 -6.09
CA ILE A 307 5.99 -0.71 -6.80
C ILE A 307 5.00 -1.71 -6.15
N GLU A 308 3.71 -1.38 -6.19
CA GLU A 308 2.59 -2.16 -5.64
C GLU A 308 1.41 -2.16 -6.62
N TYR A 309 0.62 -3.23 -6.58
CA TYR A 309 -0.61 -3.33 -7.35
C TYR A 309 -1.79 -3.02 -6.45
N GLU A 310 -2.51 -1.94 -6.71
CA GLU A 310 -3.72 -1.66 -5.94
C GLU A 310 -4.94 -2.33 -6.57
N LYS A 311 -5.66 -3.15 -5.79
CA LYS A 311 -6.90 -3.78 -6.21
C LYS A 311 -8.13 -3.04 -5.68
N TRP A 312 -8.94 -2.52 -6.60
CA TRP A 312 -10.26 -1.96 -6.30
C TRP A 312 -11.34 -2.98 -6.64
N ILE A 313 -12.37 -3.10 -5.79
CA ILE A 313 -13.47 -4.03 -5.99
C ILE A 313 -14.78 -3.24 -6.02
N VAL A 314 -15.54 -3.39 -7.09
CA VAL A 314 -16.89 -2.83 -7.22
C VAL A 314 -17.84 -3.95 -7.65
N ARG A 315 -18.98 -4.05 -6.97
CA ARG A 315 -19.96 -5.13 -7.13
C ARG A 315 -21.14 -4.68 -7.97
N ASN A 316 -21.77 -5.65 -8.64
CA ASN A 316 -22.98 -5.49 -9.43
C ASN A 316 -22.87 -4.35 -10.45
N ILE A 317 -21.76 -4.37 -11.20
CA ILE A 317 -21.56 -3.49 -12.35
C ILE A 317 -22.42 -4.02 -13.51
N PRO A 318 -23.32 -3.20 -14.10
CA PRO A 318 -24.02 -3.56 -15.33
C PRO A 318 -23.04 -3.93 -16.45
N ALA A 319 -23.40 -4.89 -17.29
CA ALA A 319 -22.51 -5.38 -18.36
C ALA A 319 -22.18 -4.29 -19.40
N ASP A 320 -23.07 -3.32 -19.57
CA ASP A 320 -22.97 -2.16 -20.44
C ASP A 320 -22.37 -0.92 -19.75
N ALA A 321 -21.92 -1.05 -18.50
CA ALA A 321 -21.31 0.05 -17.78
C ALA A 321 -20.02 0.51 -18.46
N LYS A 322 -19.75 1.81 -18.34
CA LYS A 322 -18.52 2.46 -18.78
C LYS A 322 -17.70 2.85 -17.57
N LEU A 323 -16.38 2.76 -17.68
CA LEU A 323 -15.46 3.29 -16.68
C LEU A 323 -14.77 4.52 -17.24
N THR A 324 -15.11 5.69 -16.69
CA THR A 324 -14.36 6.92 -16.92
C THR A 324 -13.29 7.06 -15.86
N VAL A 325 -12.03 7.17 -16.27
CA VAL A 325 -10.90 7.43 -15.38
C VAL A 325 -10.44 8.86 -15.60
N LYS A 326 -10.36 9.62 -14.50
CA LYS A 326 -9.86 11.00 -14.51
C LYS A 326 -8.59 11.06 -13.67
N VAL A 327 -7.51 11.50 -14.28
CA VAL A 327 -6.20 11.64 -13.67
C VAL A 327 -6.02 13.09 -13.26
N TYR A 328 -5.61 13.27 -12.02
CA TYR A 328 -5.40 14.60 -11.44
C TYR A 328 -3.94 14.75 -11.01
N ASP A 329 -3.40 15.96 -11.21
CA ASP A 329 -2.02 16.32 -10.85
C ASP A 329 -1.92 16.46 -9.33
N LYS A 330 -0.73 16.22 -8.78
CA LYS A 330 -0.45 16.21 -7.34
C LYS A 330 0.58 17.28 -6.92
N ASP A 331 0.98 18.16 -7.84
CA ASP A 331 2.08 19.09 -7.59
C ASP A 331 1.70 20.27 -6.67
N GLU A 332 2.72 20.85 -6.01
CA GLU A 332 2.55 21.76 -4.84
C GLU A 332 2.32 23.23 -5.22
N ASP A 333 2.43 23.60 -6.50
CA ASP A 333 2.70 24.99 -6.90
C ASP A 333 1.50 25.75 -7.49
N THR A 334 0.42 25.10 -7.92
CA THR A 334 -0.77 25.81 -8.42
C THR A 334 -2.11 25.16 -8.05
N VAL A 335 -3.12 25.99 -7.72
CA VAL A 335 -4.50 25.53 -7.39
C VAL A 335 -5.35 25.34 -8.65
N SER A 336 -4.76 25.51 -9.85
CA SER A 336 -5.48 25.72 -11.10
C SER A 336 -5.30 24.65 -12.17
N ASP A 337 -4.36 23.71 -12.04
CA ASP A 337 -4.08 22.67 -13.04
C ASP A 337 -4.34 21.23 -12.59
N ASP A 338 -5.28 21.06 -11.64
CA ASP A 338 -5.59 19.75 -11.05
C ASP A 338 -5.86 18.61 -12.06
N HIS A 339 -6.29 18.87 -13.30
CA HIS A 339 -6.71 17.81 -14.24
C HIS A 339 -5.66 17.51 -15.32
N VAL A 340 -4.95 16.37 -15.16
CA VAL A 340 -3.98 15.86 -16.13
C VAL A 340 -4.67 15.36 -17.40
N GLY A 341 -5.83 14.74 -17.25
CA GLY A 341 -6.61 14.23 -18.37
C GLY A 341 -7.47 13.04 -18.01
N ASP A 342 -8.17 12.52 -19.01
CA ASP A 342 -9.10 11.41 -18.83
C ASP A 342 -9.02 10.39 -19.96
N PHE A 343 -9.57 9.22 -19.68
CA PHE A 343 -9.84 8.19 -20.67
C PHE A 343 -11.07 7.37 -20.25
N GLU A 344 -11.69 6.71 -21.21
CA GLU A 344 -12.84 5.84 -20.98
C GLU A 344 -12.53 4.40 -21.41
N ILE A 345 -13.08 3.46 -20.64
CA ILE A 345 -13.11 2.05 -20.98
C ILE A 345 -14.56 1.65 -21.19
N ASP A 346 -14.84 1.20 -22.40
CA ASP A 346 -16.06 0.46 -22.74
C ASP A 346 -15.81 -1.04 -22.59
N ASN A 347 -16.88 -1.81 -22.31
CA ASN A 347 -16.84 -3.27 -22.19
C ASN A 347 -15.90 -3.77 -21.08
N LEU A 348 -16.30 -3.53 -19.83
CA LEU A 348 -15.49 -3.83 -18.64
C LEU A 348 -15.28 -5.33 -18.36
N ILE A 349 -15.90 -6.23 -19.13
CA ILE A 349 -15.85 -7.68 -18.90
C ILE A 349 -14.48 -8.23 -19.27
N ASP A 350 -13.72 -8.65 -18.26
CA ASP A 350 -12.36 -9.20 -18.37
C ASP A 350 -11.45 -8.33 -19.25
N TYR A 351 -11.56 -7.02 -19.06
CA TYR A 351 -10.86 -6.00 -19.83
C TYR A 351 -9.34 -6.04 -19.59
N ASN A 352 -8.59 -6.07 -20.69
CA ASN A 352 -7.15 -5.88 -20.70
C ASN A 352 -6.82 -4.54 -21.40
N PRO A 353 -5.93 -3.72 -20.83
CA PRO A 353 -5.59 -2.43 -21.42
C PRO A 353 -4.84 -2.57 -22.75
N PRO A 354 -4.78 -1.50 -23.56
CA PRO A 354 -4.00 -1.47 -24.79
C PRO A 354 -2.49 -1.64 -24.53
N PRO A 355 -1.69 -1.94 -25.57
CA PRO A 355 -0.26 -2.20 -25.41
C PRO A 355 0.67 -1.08 -24.94
N ASN A 356 0.15 0.10 -24.67
CA ASN A 356 0.93 1.15 -24.00
C ASN A 356 0.13 1.73 -22.82
N GLY A 357 -0.97 1.08 -22.43
CA GLY A 357 -1.96 1.62 -21.52
C GLY A 357 -2.91 2.58 -22.23
N HIS A 358 -3.81 3.17 -21.46
CA HIS A 358 -4.70 4.22 -21.94
C HIS A 358 -3.94 5.53 -22.02
N GLU A 359 -4.01 6.17 -23.18
CA GLU A 359 -3.48 7.51 -23.36
C GLU A 359 -4.29 8.50 -22.51
N ILE A 360 -3.59 9.27 -21.67
CA ILE A 360 -4.21 10.32 -20.85
C ILE A 360 -4.28 11.58 -21.72
N LEU A 361 -5.50 11.97 -22.10
CA LEU A 361 -5.74 13.14 -22.94
C LEU A 361 -6.07 14.35 -22.06
N GLY A 362 -5.21 15.38 -22.11
CA GLY A 362 -5.44 16.64 -21.40
C GLY A 362 -6.52 17.52 -22.05
N PRO A 363 -6.89 18.65 -21.43
CA PRO A 363 -7.97 19.54 -21.87
C PRO A 363 -7.82 20.10 -23.30
N SER A 364 -6.60 20.10 -23.85
CA SER A 364 -6.29 20.52 -25.22
C SER A 364 -5.90 19.34 -26.13
N ASN A 365 -6.35 18.13 -25.82
CA ASN A 365 -5.98 16.86 -26.46
C ASN A 365 -4.46 16.63 -26.53
N HIS A 366 -3.70 17.25 -25.62
CA HIS A 366 -2.29 16.96 -25.47
C HIS A 366 -2.12 15.66 -24.71
N LYS A 367 -1.18 14.84 -25.19
CA LYS A 367 -0.84 13.57 -24.58
C LYS A 367 -0.04 13.78 -23.31
N ASN A 368 -0.66 13.50 -22.16
CA ASN A 368 -0.07 13.73 -20.84
C ASN A 368 0.43 12.46 -20.15
N GLY A 369 0.48 11.34 -20.87
CA GLY A 369 1.07 10.08 -20.41
C GLY A 369 0.19 8.87 -20.70
N TYR A 370 0.44 7.80 -19.94
CA TYR A 370 -0.27 6.53 -20.06
C TYR A 370 -0.72 5.99 -18.70
N PHE A 371 -1.89 5.36 -18.66
CA PHE A 371 -2.43 4.71 -17.45
C PHE A 371 -2.74 3.24 -17.73
N HIS A 372 -2.19 2.33 -16.92
CA HIS A 372 -2.42 0.89 -17.05
C HIS A 372 -3.49 0.43 -16.06
N LEU A 373 -4.60 -0.10 -16.58
CA LEU A 373 -5.70 -0.63 -15.80
C LEU A 373 -6.24 -1.92 -16.42
N SER A 374 -6.10 -3.04 -15.70
CA SER A 374 -6.77 -4.30 -16.04
C SER A 374 -8.03 -4.48 -15.20
N ILE A 375 -9.10 -5.00 -15.78
CA ILE A 375 -10.34 -5.32 -15.08
C ILE A 375 -10.56 -6.82 -15.18
N LYS A 376 -10.64 -7.48 -14.03
CA LYS A 376 -11.10 -8.88 -13.96
C LYS A 376 -12.55 -8.91 -13.52
N SER A 377 -13.38 -9.59 -14.27
CA SER A 377 -14.81 -9.68 -14.03
C SER A 377 -15.18 -11.05 -13.47
N MET A 378 -16.16 -11.07 -12.58
CA MET A 378 -16.73 -12.30 -12.05
C MET A 378 -18.23 -12.14 -12.05
N LYS A 379 -18.96 -13.19 -12.44
CA LYS A 379 -20.43 -13.20 -12.31
C LYS A 379 -20.81 -13.02 -10.84
N SER A 380 -21.85 -12.24 -10.58
CA SER A 380 -22.36 -12.05 -9.22
C SER A 380 -22.75 -13.39 -8.61
N SER A 381 -22.29 -13.62 -7.38
CA SER A 381 -22.70 -14.75 -6.55
C SER A 381 -24.10 -14.53 -5.95
N ASP A 382 -24.70 -15.58 -5.39
CA ASP A 382 -25.96 -15.48 -4.64
C ASP A 382 -25.86 -14.53 -3.44
N GLU A 383 -24.69 -14.45 -2.81
CA GLU A 383 -24.39 -13.52 -1.71
C GLU A 383 -24.30 -12.06 -2.17
N THR A 384 -24.01 -11.80 -3.44
CA THR A 384 -23.79 -10.42 -3.92
C THR A 384 -24.92 -9.92 -4.81
N LYS A 385 -25.73 -10.81 -5.41
CA LYS A 385 -26.76 -10.42 -6.39
C LYS A 385 -27.83 -9.47 -5.85
N HIS A 386 -28.00 -9.40 -4.54
CA HIS A 386 -28.98 -8.53 -3.88
C HIS A 386 -28.43 -7.14 -3.56
N LEU A 387 -27.11 -6.91 -3.70
CA LEU A 387 -26.52 -5.59 -3.46
C LEU A 387 -26.95 -4.59 -4.55
N PRO A 388 -27.03 -3.29 -4.23
CA PRO A 388 -27.28 -2.28 -5.25
C PRO A 388 -26.21 -2.26 -6.35
N PRO A 389 -26.53 -1.78 -7.57
CA PRO A 389 -25.54 -1.55 -8.60
C PRO A 389 -24.43 -0.60 -8.14
N TYR A 390 -23.21 -0.77 -8.66
CA TYR A 390 -22.04 0.07 -8.35
C TYR A 390 -21.64 0.08 -6.87
N THR A 391 -21.88 -1.02 -6.15
CA THR A 391 -21.55 -1.11 -4.73
C THR A 391 -20.04 -1.22 -4.53
N PHE A 392 -19.41 -0.21 -3.96
CA PHE A 392 -17.99 -0.25 -3.61
C PHE A 392 -17.73 -1.27 -2.50
N ASP A 393 -16.78 -2.17 -2.74
CA ASP A 393 -16.37 -3.26 -1.85
C ASP A 393 -14.83 -3.39 -1.82
N GLY A 394 -14.12 -2.32 -2.22
CA GLY A 394 -12.67 -2.23 -2.28
C GLY A 394 -12.04 -1.89 -0.92
N PRO A 395 -10.74 -1.55 -0.89
CA PRO A 395 -10.04 -1.24 0.35
C PRO A 395 -10.61 0.03 1.00
N CYS A 396 -10.71 0.03 2.34
CA CYS A 396 -11.06 1.24 3.09
C CYS A 396 -9.82 2.14 3.21
N ARG A 397 -9.54 2.95 2.19
CA ARG A 397 -8.44 3.92 2.28
C ARG A 397 -8.83 5.13 3.08
N TYR A 398 -7.94 5.56 3.95
CA TYR A 398 -8.04 6.85 4.60
C TYR A 398 -7.01 7.83 4.02
N PHE A 399 -7.39 9.10 4.05
CA PHE A 399 -6.55 10.24 3.75
C PHE A 399 -6.75 11.25 4.87
N ARG A 400 -5.66 11.70 5.48
CA ARG A 400 -5.64 12.83 6.39
C ARG A 400 -4.97 13.99 5.70
N HIS A 401 -5.64 15.13 5.69
CA HIS A 401 -5.17 16.36 5.07
C HIS A 401 -4.99 17.43 6.13
N ASP A 402 -3.75 17.89 6.27
CA ASP A 402 -3.37 18.92 7.23
C ASP A 402 -3.19 20.25 6.47
N SER A 403 -3.99 21.27 6.80
CA SER A 403 -3.96 22.56 6.10
C SER A 403 -3.64 23.72 7.03
N PHE A 404 -2.41 24.22 6.94
CA PHE A 404 -2.00 25.47 7.60
C PHE A 404 -2.70 26.68 6.99
N SER A 405 -2.91 26.70 5.67
CA SER A 405 -3.54 27.83 4.98
C SER A 405 -5.01 27.97 5.35
N VAL A 406 -5.75 26.85 5.43
CA VAL A 406 -7.14 26.90 5.90
C VAL A 406 -7.18 27.16 7.40
N GLY A 407 -6.26 26.58 8.18
CA GLY A 407 -6.08 26.95 9.59
C GLY A 407 -5.94 28.47 9.79
N ARG A 408 -5.05 29.12 9.04
CA ARG A 408 -4.84 30.58 9.05
C ARG A 408 -6.02 31.39 8.52
N LEU A 409 -6.75 30.91 7.52
CA LEU A 409 -7.99 31.57 7.04
C LEU A 409 -9.12 31.52 8.07
N THR A 410 -9.05 30.55 8.99
CA THR A 410 -10.10 30.27 9.97
C THR A 410 -9.79 30.81 11.36
N MET A 411 -8.61 31.43 11.57
CA MET A 411 -8.19 32.01 12.85
C MET A 411 -7.35 33.29 12.68
N LEU A 412 -7.63 34.29 13.53
CA LEU A 412 -6.92 35.58 13.56
C LEU A 412 -5.63 35.60 14.42
N ASN A 413 -5.18 34.51 15.07
CA ASN A 413 -3.86 34.43 15.78
C ASN A 413 -3.60 33.08 16.52
N THR A 414 -3.55 31.92 15.85
CA THR A 414 -2.99 30.69 16.48
C THR A 414 -2.19 29.81 15.52
N ASP A 415 -1.30 28.96 16.05
CA ASP A 415 -0.44 28.01 15.30
C ASP A 415 -1.08 26.62 15.09
N TYR A 416 -2.40 26.46 15.30
CA TYR A 416 -3.07 25.15 15.19
C TYR A 416 -3.29 24.70 13.73
N VAL A 417 -2.99 23.42 13.46
CA VAL A 417 -3.19 22.79 12.13
C VAL A 417 -4.60 22.26 12.00
N TYR A 418 -5.36 22.75 11.02
CA TYR A 418 -6.68 22.21 10.72
C TYR A 418 -6.55 20.91 9.93
N SER A 419 -7.06 19.81 10.48
CA SER A 419 -6.99 18.48 9.89
C SER A 419 -8.36 18.01 9.40
N THR A 420 -8.40 17.40 8.24
CA THR A 420 -9.60 16.73 7.72
C THR A 420 -9.29 15.30 7.34
N TRP A 421 -10.26 14.41 7.51
CA TRP A 421 -10.15 13.01 7.15
C TRP A 421 -11.18 12.66 6.09
N LYS A 422 -10.74 11.83 5.14
CA LYS A 422 -11.59 11.21 4.12
C LYS A 422 -11.30 9.73 4.11
N ILE A 423 -12.31 8.92 4.41
CA ILE A 423 -12.21 7.48 4.43
C ILE A 423 -13.16 6.91 3.39
N GLN A 424 -12.65 6.06 2.50
CA GLN A 424 -13.48 5.24 1.64
C GLN A 424 -14.08 4.12 2.46
N ILE A 425 -15.41 3.98 2.45
CA ILE A 425 -16.09 2.93 3.21
C ILE A 425 -16.99 2.13 2.28
N ARG A 426 -17.07 0.82 2.55
CA ARG A 426 -17.72 -0.16 1.70
C ARG A 426 -19.23 -0.15 1.96
N ARG A 427 -19.98 -0.46 0.90
CA ARG A 427 -21.41 -0.81 0.93
C ARG A 427 -22.34 0.20 1.59
N ILE A 428 -22.05 1.50 1.50
CA ILE A 428 -22.94 2.56 2.04
C ILE A 428 -24.38 2.39 1.54
N SER A 429 -24.56 2.07 0.26
CA SER A 429 -25.88 1.86 -0.37
C SER A 429 -26.68 0.69 0.21
N GLN A 430 -26.05 -0.26 0.90
CA GLN A 430 -26.70 -1.36 1.60
C GLN A 430 -27.38 -0.89 2.89
N PHE A 431 -26.77 0.06 3.59
CA PHE A 431 -27.27 0.59 4.87
C PHE A 431 -28.11 1.87 4.68
N PHE A 432 -27.77 2.69 3.67
CA PHE A 432 -28.48 3.90 3.30
C PHE A 432 -28.95 3.79 1.85
N LYS A 433 -30.22 3.46 1.65
CA LYS A 433 -30.76 3.23 0.31
C LYS A 433 -30.73 4.53 -0.50
N PRO A 434 -30.72 4.47 -1.84
CA PRO A 434 -30.79 5.64 -2.71
C PRO A 434 -31.88 6.66 -2.34
N CYS A 435 -33.03 6.21 -1.83
CA CYS A 435 -34.14 7.04 -1.36
C CYS A 435 -33.88 7.77 -0.03
N ASP A 436 -32.93 7.33 0.78
CA ASP A 436 -32.68 7.84 2.14
C ASP A 436 -31.78 9.09 2.15
N ARG A 437 -31.72 9.82 1.03
CA ARG A 437 -30.89 11.03 0.89
C ARG A 437 -31.39 12.13 1.84
N GLN A 438 -30.51 12.59 2.71
CA GLN A 438 -30.77 13.70 3.63
C GLN A 438 -30.43 15.01 2.91
N TYR A 439 -31.46 15.71 2.46
CA TYR A 439 -31.30 16.99 1.75
C TYR A 439 -30.98 18.13 2.71
N TRP A 440 -30.38 19.19 2.20
CA TRP A 440 -30.11 20.38 3.00
C TRP A 440 -31.37 20.92 3.70
N ASN A 441 -31.21 21.40 4.93
CA ASN A 441 -32.28 21.83 5.80
C ASN A 441 -32.87 23.16 5.32
N LYS A 442 -34.06 23.10 4.72
CA LYS A 442 -34.79 24.27 4.22
C LYS A 442 -35.30 25.20 5.33
N HIS A 443 -35.29 24.77 6.59
CA HIS A 443 -35.77 25.56 7.72
C HIS A 443 -34.64 26.22 8.51
N TYR A 444 -33.38 26.00 8.14
CA TYR A 444 -32.22 26.59 8.81
C TYR A 444 -31.66 27.76 7.98
N LEU A 445 -31.60 28.95 8.58
CA LEU A 445 -31.24 30.18 7.87
C LEU A 445 -29.84 30.11 7.23
N ALA A 446 -28.85 29.55 7.94
CA ALA A 446 -27.51 29.44 7.37
C ALA A 446 -27.46 28.45 6.18
N ALA A 447 -28.26 27.37 6.22
CA ALA A 447 -28.38 26.46 5.08
C ALA A 447 -29.10 27.12 3.89
N GLN A 448 -30.11 27.96 4.14
CA GLN A 448 -30.76 28.76 3.08
C GLN A 448 -29.78 29.76 2.44
N THR A 449 -28.93 30.42 3.23
CA THR A 449 -27.89 31.31 2.69
C THR A 449 -26.95 30.56 1.75
N ILE A 450 -26.61 29.30 2.05
CA ILE A 450 -25.72 28.48 1.23
C ILE A 450 -26.45 27.91 0.00
N PHE A 451 -27.60 27.26 0.19
CA PHE A 451 -28.26 26.44 -0.85
C PHE A 451 -29.47 27.10 -1.52
N GLY A 452 -29.80 28.32 -1.11
CA GLY A 452 -30.87 29.11 -1.69
C GLY A 452 -30.62 29.52 -3.15
N PHE A 453 -31.52 30.36 -3.66
CA PHE A 453 -31.56 30.74 -5.07
C PHE A 453 -31.08 32.18 -5.34
N CYS A 454 -30.43 32.84 -4.36
CA CYS A 454 -29.96 34.22 -4.50
C CYS A 454 -28.47 34.29 -4.88
N PRO A 455 -27.98 35.44 -5.40
CA PRO A 455 -26.56 35.62 -5.73
C PRO A 455 -25.60 35.33 -4.56
N VAL A 456 -26.03 35.61 -3.33
CA VAL A 456 -25.28 35.31 -2.10
C VAL A 456 -25.08 33.80 -1.93
N SER A 457 -26.07 32.97 -2.30
CA SER A 457 -25.94 31.51 -2.28
C SER A 457 -24.93 30.99 -3.30
N THR A 458 -24.94 31.53 -4.52
CA THR A 458 -23.95 31.18 -5.54
C THR A 458 -22.52 31.55 -5.11
N ALA A 459 -22.34 32.73 -4.53
CA ALA A 459 -21.06 33.15 -3.96
C ALA A 459 -20.62 32.22 -2.82
N SER A 460 -21.52 31.94 -1.88
CA SER A 460 -21.25 31.06 -0.73
C SER A 460 -20.82 29.66 -1.17
N GLN A 461 -21.55 29.04 -2.10
CA GLN A 461 -21.20 27.72 -2.65
C GLN A 461 -19.86 27.73 -3.37
N SER A 462 -19.53 28.80 -4.11
CA SER A 462 -18.26 28.91 -4.82
C SER A 462 -17.09 28.99 -3.85
N THR A 463 -17.23 29.79 -2.80
CA THR A 463 -16.26 29.93 -1.71
C THR A 463 -16.06 28.62 -0.95
N ILE A 464 -17.14 27.91 -0.61
CA ILE A 464 -17.06 26.61 0.07
C ILE A 464 -16.41 25.55 -0.82
N LYS A 465 -16.75 25.47 -2.11
CA LYS A 465 -16.13 24.53 -3.05
C LYS A 465 -14.65 24.80 -3.23
N LEU A 466 -14.24 26.08 -3.29
CA LEU A 466 -12.84 26.45 -3.33
C LEU A 466 -12.10 26.03 -2.06
N ALA A 467 -12.67 26.30 -0.88
CA ALA A 467 -12.11 25.86 0.39
C ALA A 467 -12.04 24.33 0.49
N HIS A 468 -13.06 23.61 0.02
CA HIS A 468 -13.05 22.15 -0.06
C HIS A 468 -11.90 21.65 -0.93
N LYS A 469 -11.69 22.24 -2.11
CA LYS A 469 -10.56 21.91 -2.98
C LYS A 469 -9.22 22.16 -2.31
N ILE A 470 -9.06 23.28 -1.60
CA ILE A 470 -7.82 23.59 -0.88
C ILE A 470 -7.59 22.60 0.28
N LEU A 471 -8.65 22.20 1.00
CA LEU A 471 -8.58 21.24 2.11
C LEU A 471 -8.19 19.85 1.67
N TYR A 472 -8.80 19.36 0.60
CA TYR A 472 -8.57 18.01 0.08
C TYR A 472 -7.56 17.99 -1.07
N GLY A 473 -6.94 19.14 -1.37
CA GLY A 473 -5.83 19.28 -2.29
C GLY A 473 -4.64 18.47 -1.78
N ARG A 474 -4.09 17.61 -2.64
CA ARG A 474 -3.07 16.63 -2.26
C ARG A 474 -1.70 17.21 -2.52
N THR A 475 -0.92 17.52 -1.48
CA THR A 475 0.53 17.75 -1.62
C THR A 475 1.29 16.54 -1.07
N ILE A 476 2.54 16.32 -1.51
CA ILE A 476 3.36 15.20 -1.02
C ILE A 476 3.69 15.37 0.47
N LYS A 477 3.75 16.62 0.97
CA LYS A 477 4.14 16.93 2.35
C LYS A 477 3.00 16.95 3.38
N ASN A 478 1.74 17.11 2.97
CA ASN A 478 0.61 17.35 3.90
C ASN A 478 -0.50 16.29 3.83
N THR A 479 -0.23 15.11 3.25
CA THR A 479 -1.23 14.03 3.17
C THR A 479 -0.67 12.72 3.69
N GLU A 480 -1.17 12.30 4.84
CA GLU A 480 -1.03 10.93 5.34
C GLU A 480 -2.12 10.07 4.70
N SER A 481 -1.77 8.85 4.29
CA SER A 481 -2.74 7.93 3.72
C SER A 481 -2.35 6.49 4.01
N GLY A 482 -3.35 5.62 4.09
CA GLY A 482 -3.16 4.20 4.27
C GLY A 482 -4.45 3.43 4.08
N GLN A 483 -4.43 2.16 4.44
CA GLN A 483 -5.60 1.28 4.41
C GLN A 483 -5.99 0.89 5.83
N LEU A 484 -7.29 0.93 6.11
CA LEU A 484 -7.88 0.49 7.37
C LEU A 484 -8.64 -0.81 7.14
N THR A 485 -8.48 -1.75 8.06
CA THR A 485 -9.14 -3.07 7.98
C THR A 485 -9.87 -3.45 9.27
N ASN A 486 -9.58 -2.78 10.38
CA ASN A 486 -10.17 -3.03 11.69
C ASN A 486 -10.17 -1.75 12.56
N ALA A 487 -10.79 -1.85 13.74
CA ALA A 487 -10.88 -0.75 14.69
C ALA A 487 -9.53 -0.30 15.26
N ASP A 488 -8.61 -1.22 15.54
CA ASP A 488 -7.29 -0.88 16.10
C ASP A 488 -6.50 0.06 15.19
N GLN A 489 -6.55 -0.20 13.88
CA GLN A 489 -5.91 0.67 12.88
C GLN A 489 -6.60 2.04 12.84
N LEU A 490 -7.93 2.09 12.94
CA LEU A 490 -8.67 3.35 12.99
C LEU A 490 -8.25 4.19 14.22
N TRP A 491 -8.21 3.59 15.41
CA TRP A 491 -7.80 4.27 16.65
C TRP A 491 -6.36 4.77 16.58
N LYS A 492 -5.43 3.94 16.08
CA LYS A 492 -3.99 4.28 16.00
C LYS A 492 -3.71 5.36 14.95
N SER A 493 -4.32 5.27 13.78
CA SER A 493 -4.01 6.16 12.65
C SER A 493 -4.79 7.47 12.65
N ILE A 494 -5.94 7.54 13.32
CA ILE A 494 -6.82 8.72 13.24
C ILE A 494 -6.92 9.46 14.58
N PHE A 495 -7.23 8.75 15.65
CA PHE A 495 -7.65 9.37 16.90
C PHE A 495 -6.52 9.50 17.94
N SER A 496 -5.41 8.78 17.75
CA SER A 496 -4.26 8.82 18.65
C SER A 496 -3.30 9.95 18.30
N ASN A 497 -2.87 10.71 19.30
CA ASN A 497 -1.80 11.68 19.12
C ASN A 497 -0.47 10.97 18.82
N PRO A 498 0.31 11.38 17.80
CA PRO A 498 1.53 10.67 17.41
C PRO A 498 2.61 10.63 18.50
N ILE A 499 2.66 11.67 19.33
CA ILE A 499 3.70 11.86 20.35
C ILE A 499 3.28 11.17 21.65
N SER A 500 2.10 11.50 22.18
CA SER A 500 1.65 10.96 23.47
C SER A 500 1.04 9.56 23.36
N LYS A 501 0.68 9.13 22.14
CA LYS A 501 -0.07 7.89 21.85
C LYS A 501 -1.41 7.80 22.58
N LYS A 502 -1.90 8.90 23.15
CA LYS A 502 -3.21 8.99 23.80
C LYS A 502 -4.26 9.41 22.77
N ILE A 503 -5.47 8.91 22.96
CA ILE A 503 -6.63 9.35 22.18
C ILE A 503 -6.92 10.82 22.50
N LYS A 504 -7.15 11.60 21.44
CA LYS A 504 -7.47 13.01 21.56
C LYS A 504 -8.97 13.19 21.88
N PRO A 505 -9.33 13.79 23.03
CA PRO A 505 -10.73 14.08 23.37
C PRO A 505 -11.21 15.29 22.56
N SER A 506 -11.75 15.05 21.36
CA SER A 506 -12.26 16.09 20.46
C SER A 506 -13.61 15.73 19.88
N ILE A 507 -14.40 16.75 19.58
CA ILE A 507 -15.63 16.62 18.80
C ILE A 507 -15.26 16.69 17.33
N TYR A 508 -15.92 15.92 16.49
CA TYR A 508 -15.74 15.90 15.05
C TYR A 508 -17.08 16.05 14.34
N SER A 509 -17.20 17.00 13.42
CA SER A 509 -18.34 17.05 12.49
C SER A 509 -18.08 16.09 11.34
N TYR A 510 -19.09 15.32 10.94
CA TYR A 510 -18.94 14.33 9.87
C TYR A 510 -20.06 14.39 8.83
N VAL A 511 -19.75 13.87 7.64
CA VAL A 511 -20.70 13.57 6.58
C VAL A 511 -20.38 12.19 5.99
N ILE A 512 -21.42 11.46 5.63
CA ILE A 512 -21.35 10.25 4.80
C ILE A 512 -21.94 10.58 3.45
N ASP A 513 -21.16 10.48 2.39
CA ASP A 513 -21.64 10.59 1.00
C ASP A 513 -21.82 9.19 0.37
N ASP A 514 -21.91 9.10 -0.96
CA ASP A 514 -22.13 7.81 -1.63
C ASP A 514 -20.94 6.85 -1.53
N ASN A 515 -19.74 7.32 -1.21
CA ASN A 515 -18.52 6.49 -1.22
C ASN A 515 -17.58 6.72 -0.02
N THR A 516 -17.79 7.78 0.74
CA THR A 516 -16.83 8.24 1.74
C THR A 516 -17.48 8.72 3.03
N TRP A 517 -16.78 8.44 4.12
CA TRP A 517 -16.96 9.10 5.40
C TRP A 517 -15.91 10.21 5.52
N ARG A 518 -16.36 11.45 5.67
CA ARG A 518 -15.49 12.62 5.81
C ARG A 518 -15.78 13.33 7.11
N PHE A 519 -14.74 13.79 7.78
CA PHE A 519 -14.91 14.51 9.03
C PHE A 519 -13.73 15.45 9.30
N SER A 520 -13.94 16.35 10.25
CA SER A 520 -12.93 17.27 10.74
C SER A 520 -13.24 17.67 12.18
N GLU A 521 -12.23 18.18 12.88
CA GLU A 521 -12.38 18.61 14.28
C GLU A 521 -13.30 19.82 14.41
N THR A 522 -14.10 19.78 15.49
CA THR A 522 -15.10 20.77 15.84
C THR A 522 -14.70 21.46 17.13
N ASP A 523 -13.71 22.35 17.04
CA ASP A 523 -13.47 23.35 18.08
C ASP A 523 -14.26 24.63 17.78
N ALA A 524 -14.86 25.21 18.82
CA ALA A 524 -15.68 26.42 18.75
C ALA A 524 -14.92 27.67 18.22
N GLN A 525 -13.59 27.59 18.12
CA GLN A 525 -12.74 28.65 17.57
C GLN A 525 -12.46 28.51 16.06
N PHE A 526 -12.84 27.38 15.45
CA PHE A 526 -12.68 27.12 14.03
C PHE A 526 -14.01 27.36 13.30
N PHE A 527 -14.02 28.30 12.35
CA PHE A 527 -15.16 28.62 11.48
C PHE A 527 -16.39 29.25 12.16
N ALA A 528 -16.27 29.91 13.33
CA ALA A 528 -17.41 30.62 13.93
C ALA A 528 -18.08 31.60 12.94
N ASP A 529 -17.29 32.17 12.03
CA ASP A 529 -17.72 33.15 11.02
C ASP A 529 -17.68 32.63 9.56
N TYR A 530 -17.35 31.35 9.32
CA TYR A 530 -17.19 30.81 7.98
C TYR A 530 -18.15 29.63 7.75
N ALA A 531 -18.66 29.54 6.53
CA ALA A 531 -19.80 28.70 6.16
C ALA A 531 -19.73 27.25 6.67
N SER A 532 -20.91 26.69 6.97
CA SER A 532 -21.17 25.34 7.49
C SER A 532 -20.07 24.30 7.22
N LYS A 533 -19.53 23.70 8.31
CA LYS A 533 -18.56 22.59 8.24
C LYS A 533 -19.12 21.38 7.49
N HIS A 534 -20.39 21.02 7.70
CA HIS A 534 -21.02 19.93 6.96
C HIS A 534 -21.08 20.25 5.45
N ALA A 535 -21.41 21.49 5.07
CA ALA A 535 -21.39 21.89 3.66
C ALA A 535 -19.97 21.86 3.08
N LEU A 536 -18.95 22.25 3.86
CA LEU A 536 -17.55 22.18 3.49
C LEU A 536 -17.11 20.73 3.26
N LEU A 537 -17.38 19.81 4.18
CA LEU A 537 -17.03 18.38 4.04
C LEU A 537 -17.75 17.73 2.85
N ALA A 538 -19.01 18.10 2.62
CA ALA A 538 -19.85 17.59 1.53
C ALA A 538 -19.60 18.27 0.17
N ASN A 539 -18.60 19.16 0.05
CA ASN A 539 -18.32 19.93 -1.17
C ASN A 539 -19.55 20.68 -1.72
N CYS A 540 -20.37 21.24 -0.82
CA CYS A 540 -21.66 21.85 -1.14
C CYS A 540 -22.62 20.94 -1.92
N SER A 541 -22.60 19.63 -1.66
CA SER A 541 -23.67 18.76 -2.15
C SER A 541 -25.02 19.17 -1.53
N LYS A 542 -26.09 19.13 -2.33
CA LYS A 542 -27.46 19.41 -1.85
C LYS A 542 -28.02 18.32 -0.95
N TYR A 543 -27.35 17.16 -0.90
CA TYR A 543 -27.72 16.04 -0.03
C TYR A 543 -26.49 15.26 0.40
N VAL A 544 -26.65 14.51 1.49
CA VAL A 544 -25.71 13.51 1.99
C VAL A 544 -26.49 12.21 2.29
N ARG A 545 -25.79 11.12 2.60
CA ARG A 545 -26.41 9.91 3.15
C ARG A 545 -26.71 10.09 4.63
N TYR A 546 -25.77 10.69 5.35
CA TYR A 546 -25.94 11.04 6.76
C TYR A 546 -24.95 12.13 7.15
N ALA A 547 -25.20 12.81 8.27
CA ALA A 547 -24.31 13.81 8.83
C ALA A 547 -24.58 13.97 10.33
N GLY A 548 -23.65 14.59 11.04
CA GLY A 548 -23.81 14.86 12.47
C GLY A 548 -22.48 15.25 13.09
N GLU A 549 -22.36 14.96 14.38
CA GLU A 549 -21.14 15.05 15.15
C GLU A 549 -20.82 13.71 15.84
N PHE A 550 -19.56 13.52 16.19
CA PHE A 550 -19.14 12.37 16.97
C PHE A 550 -17.89 12.67 17.80
N HIS A 551 -17.66 11.89 18.84
CA HIS A 551 -16.49 12.02 19.71
C HIS A 551 -16.07 10.69 20.33
N PRO A 552 -14.79 10.53 20.67
CA PRO A 552 -14.33 9.37 21.43
C PRO A 552 -14.69 9.52 22.92
N ARG A 553 -15.08 8.40 23.54
CA ARG A 553 -15.39 8.30 24.97
C ARG A 553 -14.76 7.02 25.54
N PRO A 554 -14.13 7.07 26.74
CA PRO A 554 -13.75 5.85 27.46
C PRO A 554 -15.01 5.06 27.84
N LYS A 555 -15.04 3.77 27.52
CA LYS A 555 -16.24 2.92 27.66
C LYS A 555 -16.80 2.85 29.08
N TYR A 556 -15.94 3.03 30.08
CA TYR A 556 -16.29 2.96 31.50
C TYR A 556 -16.22 4.32 32.22
N GLY A 557 -16.23 5.41 31.46
CA GLY A 557 -16.21 6.78 31.97
C GLY A 557 -14.82 7.40 32.08
N TRP A 558 -14.77 8.74 32.10
CA TRP A 558 -13.53 9.53 32.05
C TRP A 558 -12.65 9.45 33.31
N ASP A 559 -13.22 8.98 34.42
CA ASP A 559 -12.50 8.83 35.70
C ASP A 559 -11.76 7.49 35.84
N ARG A 560 -11.90 6.57 34.86
CA ARG A 560 -11.21 5.28 34.84
C ARG A 560 -10.05 5.31 33.85
N SER A 561 -8.95 4.66 34.23
CA SER A 561 -7.70 4.63 33.46
C SER A 561 -7.66 3.51 32.42
N ASP A 562 -8.81 3.13 31.87
CA ASP A 562 -8.94 1.91 31.07
C ASP A 562 -8.64 2.20 29.59
N ASP A 563 -8.02 1.25 28.90
CA ASP A 563 -7.62 1.37 27.48
C ASP A 563 -8.77 1.06 26.50
N GLU A 564 -10.01 0.87 26.98
CA GLU A 564 -11.19 0.59 26.15
C GLU A 564 -11.97 1.86 25.80
N TRP A 565 -12.10 2.11 24.49
CA TRP A 565 -12.72 3.33 23.94
C TRP A 565 -13.84 2.99 22.97
N GLU A 566 -14.84 3.86 22.94
CA GLU A 566 -15.96 3.82 22.00
C GLU A 566 -16.10 5.17 21.28
N LEU A 567 -16.75 5.15 20.11
CA LEU A 567 -17.16 6.37 19.41
C LEU A 567 -18.64 6.62 19.64
N VAL A 568 -18.97 7.82 20.12
CA VAL A 568 -20.33 8.30 20.30
C VAL A 568 -20.71 9.15 19.10
N PHE A 569 -21.70 8.73 18.33
CA PHE A 569 -22.21 9.45 17.16
C PHE A 569 -23.59 10.03 17.42
N ASP A 570 -23.89 11.16 16.78
CA ASP A 570 -25.22 11.76 16.76
C ASP A 570 -25.66 12.17 15.34
N ASN A 571 -26.83 12.80 15.27
CA ASN A 571 -27.42 13.43 14.08
C ASN A 571 -27.42 14.97 14.16
N ALA A 572 -26.51 15.58 14.92
CA ALA A 572 -26.41 17.02 15.12
C ALA A 572 -25.90 17.74 13.86
N SER A 573 -26.82 18.09 12.95
CA SER A 573 -26.48 18.88 11.76
C SER A 573 -27.61 19.85 11.41
N GLY A 574 -27.37 21.13 11.63
CA GLY A 574 -28.25 22.20 11.13
C GLY A 574 -28.31 22.26 9.59
N THR A 575 -27.28 21.74 8.90
CA THR A 575 -27.16 21.86 7.43
C THR A 575 -28.01 20.85 6.68
N TYR A 576 -28.11 19.62 7.17
CA TYR A 576 -28.80 18.50 6.49
C TYR A 576 -29.94 17.84 7.29
N ALA A 577 -30.18 18.24 8.55
CA ALA A 577 -31.25 17.72 9.43
C ALA A 577 -31.48 16.18 9.32
N PRO A 578 -30.48 15.37 9.68
CA PRO A 578 -30.53 13.91 9.50
C PRO A 578 -31.59 13.26 10.41
N ASP A 579 -32.35 12.31 9.85
CA ASP A 579 -33.35 11.54 10.58
C ASP A 579 -32.70 10.64 11.66
N ALA A 580 -33.11 10.80 12.91
CA ALA A 580 -32.66 9.99 14.05
C ALA A 580 -32.97 8.49 13.89
N SER A 581 -34.00 8.13 13.12
CA SER A 581 -34.37 6.73 12.87
C SER A 581 -33.28 5.94 12.12
N LEU A 582 -32.34 6.63 11.45
CA LEU A 582 -31.24 6.04 10.70
C LEU A 582 -29.94 5.88 11.49
N LEU A 583 -29.90 6.27 12.78
CA LEU A 583 -28.71 6.13 13.62
C LEU A 583 -28.24 4.67 13.74
N ASN A 584 -29.15 3.70 13.79
CA ASN A 584 -28.77 2.30 13.81
C ASN A 584 -28.08 1.87 12.50
N ASN A 585 -28.52 2.39 11.35
CA ASN A 585 -27.91 2.09 10.05
C ASN A 585 -26.47 2.65 9.99
N LEU A 586 -26.24 3.84 10.56
CA LEU A 586 -24.89 4.41 10.71
C LEU A 586 -23.99 3.49 11.53
N LYS A 587 -24.48 3.04 12.69
CA LYS A 587 -23.75 2.13 13.57
C LYS A 587 -23.38 0.83 12.85
N GLU A 588 -24.33 0.19 12.19
CA GLU A 588 -24.10 -1.06 11.46
C GLU A 588 -23.11 -0.88 10.30
N LEU A 589 -23.21 0.22 9.54
CA LEU A 589 -22.29 0.55 8.46
C LEU A 589 -20.83 0.65 8.94
N LEU A 590 -20.62 1.35 10.05
CA LEU A 590 -19.28 1.59 10.59
C LEU A 590 -18.69 0.32 11.22
N ILE A 591 -19.48 -0.47 11.96
CA ILE A 591 -19.05 -1.78 12.49
C ILE A 591 -18.70 -2.76 11.36
N PHE A 592 -19.47 -2.76 10.28
CA PHE A 592 -19.18 -3.58 9.10
C PHE A 592 -17.82 -3.22 8.47
N ASN A 593 -17.51 -1.94 8.40
CA ASN A 593 -16.26 -1.46 7.81
C ASN A 593 -15.06 -1.61 8.75
N PHE A 594 -15.27 -1.49 10.05
CA PHE A 594 -14.24 -1.57 11.08
C PHE A 594 -14.64 -2.59 12.16
N PRO A 595 -14.48 -3.90 11.90
CA PRO A 595 -14.76 -4.92 12.90
C PRO A 595 -14.00 -4.65 14.20
N GLY A 596 -14.71 -4.81 15.33
CA GLY A 596 -14.19 -4.51 16.67
C GLY A 596 -14.37 -3.07 17.13
N LEU A 597 -15.00 -2.19 16.34
CA LEU A 597 -15.26 -0.81 16.72
C LEU A 597 -16.49 -0.72 17.61
N ASP A 598 -16.32 -0.28 18.85
CA ASP A 598 -17.42 0.01 19.76
C ASP A 598 -18.06 1.36 19.39
N ILE A 599 -19.37 1.34 19.12
CA ILE A 599 -20.15 2.52 18.69
C ILE A 599 -21.43 2.66 19.52
N VAL A 600 -21.64 3.87 20.01
CA VAL A 600 -22.89 4.33 20.63
C VAL A 600 -23.48 5.44 19.76
N THR A 601 -24.80 5.47 19.66
CA THR A 601 -25.51 6.48 18.88
C THR A 601 -26.61 7.12 19.71
N TYR A 602 -26.71 8.44 19.67
CA TYR A 602 -27.74 9.21 20.36
C TYR A 602 -28.45 10.16 19.41
N ASP A 603 -29.72 10.43 19.66
CA ASP A 603 -30.39 11.59 19.05
C ASP A 603 -29.78 12.87 19.62
N HIS A 604 -29.73 13.93 18.82
CA HIS A 604 -29.20 15.24 19.20
C HIS A 604 -29.85 15.78 20.49
N ASP A 605 -31.13 15.48 20.68
CA ASP A 605 -31.91 15.93 21.84
C ASP A 605 -31.79 15.00 23.07
N ASP A 606 -31.08 13.87 22.96
CA ASP A 606 -30.93 12.89 24.05
C ASP A 606 -30.14 13.50 25.24
N PRO A 607 -30.66 13.43 26.47
CA PRO A 607 -29.95 13.91 27.65
C PRO A 607 -28.57 13.26 27.88
N GLN A 608 -28.40 11.98 27.53
CA GLN A 608 -27.13 11.25 27.70
C GLN A 608 -26.04 11.78 26.77
N LEU A 609 -26.42 12.26 25.59
CA LEU A 609 -25.47 12.92 24.68
C LEU A 609 -24.94 14.22 25.30
N LYS A 610 -25.83 15.01 25.91
CA LYS A 610 -25.46 16.29 26.56
C LYS A 610 -24.49 16.08 27.71
N GLU A 611 -24.77 15.10 28.56
CA GLU A 611 -23.87 14.68 29.65
C GLU A 611 -22.51 14.25 29.10
N SER A 612 -22.50 13.38 28.08
CA SER A 612 -21.26 12.92 27.46
C SER A 612 -20.42 14.07 26.85
N LEU A 613 -21.06 15.08 26.27
CA LEU A 613 -20.39 16.25 25.70
C LEU A 613 -19.83 17.18 26.79
N GLU A 614 -20.51 17.33 27.93
CA GLU A 614 -20.00 18.07 29.08
C GLU A 614 -18.75 17.42 29.67
N GLU A 615 -18.75 16.09 29.84
CA GLU A 615 -17.59 15.34 30.31
C GLU A 615 -16.40 15.43 29.35
N LEU A 616 -16.67 15.35 28.04
CA LEU A 616 -15.65 15.52 27.00
C LEU A 616 -15.00 16.89 27.08
N LYS A 617 -15.78 17.97 27.24
CA LYS A 617 -15.26 19.35 27.35
C LYS A 617 -14.30 19.48 28.54
N ASN A 618 -14.70 18.98 29.71
CA ASN A 618 -13.85 18.97 30.90
C ASN A 618 -12.53 18.21 30.68
N SER A 619 -12.59 17.10 29.94
CA SER A 619 -11.42 16.27 29.62
C SER A 619 -10.51 16.90 28.56
N ALA A 620 -11.09 17.58 27.56
CA ALA A 620 -10.35 18.32 26.55
C ALA A 620 -9.52 19.47 27.16
N GLU A 621 -10.09 20.21 28.11
CA GLU A 621 -9.36 21.24 28.86
C GLU A 621 -8.15 20.68 29.63
N LYS A 622 -8.32 19.54 30.32
CA LYS A 622 -7.22 18.83 31.00
C LYS A 622 -6.15 18.37 30.00
N TYR A 623 -6.58 17.82 28.85
CA TYR A 623 -5.70 17.33 27.80
C TYR A 623 -4.84 18.45 27.19
N LEU A 624 -5.45 19.60 26.86
CA LEU A 624 -4.76 20.79 26.34
C LEU A 624 -3.67 21.26 27.31
N ASN A 625 -4.01 21.44 28.60
CA ASN A 625 -3.06 21.85 29.63
C ASN A 625 -1.85 20.88 29.75
N SER A 626 -2.09 19.58 29.65
CA SER A 626 -1.02 18.56 29.69
C SER A 626 -0.14 18.60 28.43
N THR A 627 -0.72 18.81 27.26
CA THR A 627 -0.02 18.78 25.98
C THR A 627 0.84 20.02 25.76
N THR A 628 0.36 21.21 26.16
CA THR A 628 1.16 22.44 26.16
C THR A 628 2.39 22.32 27.07
N THR A 629 2.27 21.58 28.17
CA THR A 629 3.38 21.30 29.09
C THR A 629 4.41 20.37 28.45
N ILE A 630 3.97 19.31 27.77
CA ILE A 630 4.85 18.37 27.04
C ILE A 630 5.55 19.07 25.86
N GLN A 631 4.83 19.87 25.06
CA GLN A 631 5.44 20.62 23.96
C GLN A 631 6.48 21.63 24.44
N LYS A 632 6.25 22.31 25.57
CA LYS A 632 7.25 23.19 26.20
C LYS A 632 8.48 22.41 26.70
N LEU A 633 8.31 21.20 27.21
CA LEU A 633 9.41 20.33 27.65
C LEU A 633 10.24 19.80 26.46
N VAL A 634 9.59 19.46 25.35
CA VAL A 634 10.26 19.00 24.12
C VAL A 634 11.02 20.15 23.43
N MET A 635 10.45 21.36 23.38
CA MET A 635 11.11 22.53 22.81
C MET A 635 12.26 23.09 23.67
N ASN A 636 12.22 22.89 24.99
CA ASN A 636 13.29 23.29 25.91
C ASN A 636 14.36 22.20 26.12
N CYS A 637 14.28 21.07 25.41
CA CYS A 637 15.34 20.08 25.42
C CYS A 637 16.44 20.54 24.44
N PRO A 638 17.64 20.90 24.90
CA PRO A 638 18.71 21.30 23.99
C PRO A 638 19.02 20.10 23.10
N THR A 639 18.85 20.29 21.79
CA THR A 639 19.27 19.37 20.74
C THR A 639 20.79 19.19 20.84
N SER A 640 21.20 18.23 21.65
CA SER A 640 22.58 17.78 21.76
C SER A 640 22.72 16.43 21.06
N ALA A 641 23.66 16.43 20.11
CA ALA A 641 24.32 15.32 19.43
C ALA A 641 23.58 14.61 18.26
N LYS A 642 23.95 15.09 17.06
CA LYS A 642 24.41 14.38 15.84
C LYS A 642 23.71 13.11 15.36
#